data_AF-A0A1Z4ETB0-F1
#
_entry.id   AF-A0A1Z4ETB0-F1
#
_cell.length_a   1.000
_cell.length_b   1.000
_cell.length_c   1.000
_cell.angle_alpha   90.00
_cell.angle_beta   90.00
_cell.angle_gamma   90.00
#
_symmetry.space_group_name_H-M   'P 1'
#
loop_
_entity.id
_entity.type
_entity.pdbx_description
1 polymer ?
#
loop_
_entity_poly.entity_id
_entity_poly.type
_entity_poly.pdbx_seq_one_letter_code
_entity_poly.pdbx_strand_id
1 'polypeptide(L)'
;MGTSSAVPLRARRAVTDATFGAIPLPTGMREAKASIGGVDGLWIAPTTSPSPSRVVLFLHGGAYIVGSSRSHRRVAAVLAQEIGASVFVPDYRRAPEHPYPAALDDALAAYEGLLTQGFSGGQIVIAGDSAGGGLATALAMTLRDNDRPLPAVLALICPWLDLTPDTTGTRIRHPLDPLRLHTVLAEGAHAYAGSADAARTGASPLHGDLAGLPPIVLHAAADDVLTEDAERFVERANAAGVDIEYRRFDRMWHGYYLHTGMLSAADTSLTHLSTAVAQRLSGRARRLRFGIVGAGMSGICMAAKLRAAGYDDIVIFEKAAEVGGTWRENRYPGLTCDVPARYYSYKFAPNPEWSGLFAPGAEILDYFVGVTKELDLRRQVRFGSEVTEARWKSGRWHLITADGHKDAVDILITATGFLHHPAFPSIPGLDAFGGRTVHSAQWDPSVQTTGKRVGLIGTGSTGAQITAALADDVTKLSVFQRTPQWVMWAPSFSYHPVSKFLLRKFPALSKVSYRGWQTTLEATLGQAAIKEGWQRTLMSAAARLSLRFGVKDKALRETLTPDYQPLCKRLVISSKFYGAVQSDRVDLVTEGIDHIEERGVVTADGTLHELDVLVLATGFDAHAYMRPMQIEGDSGTTLDEAWAEGPVGYRTVAMSGFPNLFTLVGPHSPVGNYAITGVADAQSDYVMRWVTLIDRNGFASVTPTQDATDRFNEERRAATPGLVAASGCQSWYLGKDGRPDMWPWSPAKHREMLREPVLADFHVELLADASTDSITDKD
;
A
#
# COMPACT_ATOMS: atom_id res chain seq x y z
N MET A 1 50.75 25.95 14.90
CA MET A 1 49.79 27.07 15.01
C MET A 1 48.89 27.05 13.78
N GLY A 2 47.58 27.04 13.99
CA GLY A 2 46.56 26.91 12.95
C GLY A 2 45.20 26.65 13.58
N THR A 3 44.70 27.63 14.32
CA THR A 3 43.42 27.63 15.04
C THR A 3 42.23 27.63 14.08
N SER A 4 41.36 26.63 14.21
CA SER A 4 39.91 26.81 14.01
C SER A 4 39.20 26.03 15.12
N SER A 5 38.35 26.73 15.85
CA SER A 5 37.77 26.34 17.13
C SER A 5 36.88 25.10 17.00
N ALA A 6 37.36 23.93 17.45
CA ALA A 6 36.45 22.87 17.83
C ALA A 6 35.57 23.40 18.97
N VAL A 7 34.25 23.40 18.78
CA VAL A 7 33.29 23.83 19.80
C VAL A 7 33.59 23.07 21.10
N PRO A 8 33.77 23.74 22.25
CA PRO A 8 34.08 23.07 23.51
C PRO A 8 33.09 21.95 23.81
N LEU A 9 33.53 20.82 24.39
CA LEU A 9 32.67 19.66 24.63
C LEU A 9 31.40 20.01 25.44
N ARG A 10 31.51 20.89 26.44
CA ARG A 10 30.35 21.40 27.18
C ARG A 10 29.32 22.10 26.27
N ALA A 11 29.80 22.90 25.31
CA ALA A 11 28.93 23.55 24.34
C ALA A 11 28.33 22.56 23.34
N ARG A 12 29.09 21.54 22.90
CA ARG A 12 28.55 20.43 22.07
C ARG A 12 27.42 19.70 22.78
N ARG A 13 27.61 19.30 24.04
CA ARG A 13 26.56 18.68 24.89
C ARG A 13 25.32 19.57 24.99
N ALA A 14 25.50 20.85 25.30
CA ALA A 14 24.38 21.80 25.41
C ALA A 14 23.62 22.00 24.08
N VAL A 15 24.33 22.06 22.96
CA VAL A 15 23.72 22.17 21.62
C VAL A 15 22.94 20.91 21.27
N THR A 16 23.49 19.71 21.49
CA THR A 16 22.78 18.45 21.25
C THR A 16 21.47 18.38 22.07
N ASP A 17 21.54 18.71 23.35
CA ASP A 17 20.36 18.73 24.23
C ASP A 17 19.33 19.76 23.80
N ALA A 18 19.77 20.94 23.36
CA ALA A 18 18.86 21.99 22.88
C ALA A 18 18.20 21.59 21.56
N THR A 19 18.97 21.07 20.59
CA THR A 19 18.47 20.72 19.25
C THR A 19 17.43 19.61 19.31
N PHE A 20 17.77 18.47 19.92
CA PHE A 20 16.86 17.31 19.93
C PHE A 20 15.86 17.36 21.09
N GLY A 21 16.24 17.95 22.22
CA GLY A 21 15.32 18.14 23.35
C GLY A 21 14.21 19.16 23.06
N ALA A 22 14.37 20.06 22.08
CA ALA A 22 13.31 21.00 21.68
C ALA A 22 12.17 20.34 20.89
N ILE A 23 12.37 19.11 20.37
CA ILE A 23 11.34 18.41 19.61
C ILE A 23 10.16 18.07 20.54
N PRO A 24 8.91 18.46 20.21
CA PRO A 24 7.74 18.18 21.05
C PRO A 24 7.47 16.68 21.20
N LEU A 25 7.00 16.25 22.37
CA LEU A 25 6.55 14.87 22.59
C LEU A 25 5.24 14.57 21.87
N PRO A 26 4.91 13.28 21.62
CA PRO A 26 3.56 12.89 21.24
C PRO A 26 2.53 13.34 22.28
N THR A 27 1.29 13.57 21.84
CA THR A 27 0.18 13.91 22.73
C THR A 27 -0.08 12.78 23.71
N GLY A 28 -0.35 13.11 24.98
CA GLY A 28 -0.66 12.11 26.02
C GLY A 28 0.57 11.44 26.65
N MET A 29 1.73 12.10 26.61
CA MET A 29 2.95 11.63 27.27
C MET A 29 3.28 12.46 28.52
N ARG A 30 3.83 11.82 29.56
CA ARG A 30 4.36 12.47 30.77
C ARG A 30 5.84 12.16 30.94
N GLU A 31 6.57 13.11 31.51
CA GLU A 31 7.99 13.00 31.85
C GLU A 31 8.19 13.20 33.37
N ALA A 32 9.09 12.44 33.98
CA ALA A 32 9.47 12.62 35.38
C ALA A 32 10.96 12.32 35.59
N LYS A 33 11.67 13.19 36.30
CA LYS A 33 13.05 12.89 36.72
C LYS A 33 13.05 11.76 37.75
N ALA A 34 14.01 10.85 37.64
CA ALA A 34 14.18 9.78 38.62
C ALA A 34 15.63 9.33 38.71
N SER A 35 15.94 8.58 39.77
CA SER A 35 17.22 7.91 39.97
C SER A 35 16.95 6.42 40.16
N ILE A 36 17.54 5.59 39.31
CA ILE A 36 17.35 4.13 39.32
C ILE A 36 18.72 3.49 39.49
N GLY A 37 18.90 2.67 40.53
CA GLY A 37 20.21 2.09 40.85
C GLY A 37 21.29 3.14 41.18
N GLY A 38 20.88 4.36 41.59
CA GLY A 38 21.80 5.48 41.82
C GLY A 38 22.19 6.26 40.56
N VAL A 39 21.59 5.95 39.41
CA VAL A 39 21.82 6.66 38.14
C VAL A 39 20.63 7.56 37.84
N ASP A 40 20.88 8.86 37.75
CA ASP A 40 19.86 9.86 37.41
C ASP A 40 19.42 9.73 35.95
N GLY A 41 18.18 10.11 35.66
CA GLY A 41 17.64 10.06 34.31
C GLY A 41 16.19 10.55 34.22
N LEU A 42 15.53 10.15 33.14
CA LEU A 42 14.16 10.56 32.83
C LEU A 42 13.26 9.34 32.61
N TRP A 43 12.16 9.28 33.35
CA TRP A 43 11.01 8.44 33.02
C TRP A 43 10.13 9.11 31.99
N ILE A 44 9.72 8.35 31.00
CA ILE A 44 8.75 8.77 29.98
C ILE A 44 7.68 7.69 29.87
N ALA A 45 6.41 8.09 29.98
CA ALA A 45 5.29 7.14 29.97
C ALA A 45 4.01 7.76 29.38
N PRO A 46 3.10 6.95 28.82
CA PRO A 46 1.76 7.42 28.45
C PRO A 46 0.96 7.86 29.68
N THR A 47 0.14 8.91 29.54
CA THR A 47 -0.67 9.45 30.65
C THR A 47 -1.79 8.50 31.09
N THR A 48 -2.31 7.68 30.17
CA THR A 48 -3.48 6.82 30.37
C THR A 48 -3.16 5.39 30.80
N SER A 49 -1.88 5.01 30.91
CA SER A 49 -1.51 3.64 31.26
C SER A 49 -1.45 3.45 32.79
N PRO A 50 -2.30 2.60 33.40
CA PRO A 50 -2.27 2.30 34.82
C PRO A 50 -1.13 1.32 35.10
N SER A 51 0.05 1.84 35.44
CA SER A 51 1.28 1.12 35.81
C SER A 51 1.71 -0.01 34.84
N PRO A 52 2.73 0.19 34.00
CA PRO A 52 3.05 -0.81 33.00
C PRO A 52 3.70 -2.05 33.64
N SER A 53 3.23 -3.23 33.23
CA SER A 53 3.83 -4.52 33.53
C SER A 53 5.16 -4.75 32.79
N ARG A 54 5.65 -3.75 32.05
CA ARG A 54 6.82 -3.80 31.15
C ARG A 54 7.58 -2.46 31.20
N VAL A 55 8.90 -2.53 31.07
CA VAL A 55 9.78 -1.36 31.08
C VAL A 55 10.82 -1.45 29.97
N VAL A 56 11.19 -0.30 29.40
CA VAL A 56 12.33 -0.18 28.50
C VAL A 56 13.43 0.62 29.19
N LEU A 57 14.62 0.04 29.30
CA LEU A 57 15.86 0.76 29.60
C LEU A 57 16.47 1.23 28.28
N PHE A 58 16.35 2.53 27.97
CA PHE A 58 16.87 3.07 26.72
C PHE A 58 18.21 3.77 26.96
N LEU A 59 19.29 3.20 26.45
CA LEU A 59 20.65 3.73 26.53
C LEU A 59 20.90 4.64 25.32
N HIS A 60 21.08 5.94 25.58
CA HIS A 60 21.19 6.93 24.51
C HIS A 60 22.53 6.87 23.77
N GLY A 61 22.52 7.22 22.49
CA GLY A 61 23.71 7.41 21.67
C GLY A 61 24.48 8.69 21.97
N GLY A 62 25.35 9.10 21.04
CA GLY A 62 26.20 10.29 21.17
C GLY A 62 27.70 10.01 21.31
N ALA A 63 28.16 8.90 20.72
CA ALA A 63 29.57 8.49 20.69
C ALA A 63 30.24 8.44 22.08
N TYR A 64 29.47 8.12 23.13
CA TYR A 64 29.86 8.12 24.55
C TYR A 64 30.27 9.48 25.15
N ILE A 65 30.29 10.56 24.35
CA ILE A 65 30.79 11.89 24.75
C ILE A 65 29.69 12.95 24.80
N VAL A 66 28.61 12.78 24.03
CA VAL A 66 27.40 13.63 24.03
C VAL A 66 26.15 12.76 24.22
N GLY A 67 24.95 13.35 24.13
CA GLY A 67 23.68 12.65 24.38
C GLY A 67 23.29 12.69 25.87
N SER A 68 21.99 12.54 26.14
CA SER A 68 21.39 12.65 27.47
C SER A 68 19.95 12.13 27.41
N SER A 69 19.35 11.93 28.59
CA SER A 69 17.92 11.69 28.76
C SER A 69 17.06 12.76 28.07
N ARG A 70 17.52 14.02 28.07
CA ARG A 70 16.82 15.15 27.43
C ARG A 70 16.89 15.11 25.90
N SER A 71 18.05 14.81 25.32
CA SER A 71 18.21 14.78 23.86
C SER A 71 17.44 13.61 23.22
N HIS A 72 17.25 12.51 23.93
CA HIS A 72 16.59 11.31 23.41
C HIS A 72 15.13 11.15 23.87
N ARG A 73 14.61 12.14 24.62
CA ARG A 73 13.24 12.08 25.19
C ARG A 73 12.15 11.84 24.16
N ARG A 74 12.33 12.35 22.94
CA ARG A 74 11.36 12.16 21.84
C ARG A 74 11.34 10.71 21.35
N VAL A 75 12.51 10.10 21.13
CA VAL A 75 12.61 8.69 20.72
C VAL A 75 12.01 7.80 21.79
N ALA A 76 12.41 8.02 23.05
CA ALA A 76 11.85 7.30 24.19
C ALA A 76 10.33 7.47 24.32
N ALA A 77 9.77 8.65 24.04
CA ALA A 77 8.33 8.84 24.07
C ALA A 77 7.58 8.06 22.97
N VAL A 78 8.15 7.98 21.76
CA VAL A 78 7.58 7.16 20.67
C VAL A 78 7.62 5.68 21.02
N LEU A 79 8.75 5.19 21.54
CA LEU A 79 8.86 3.80 22.00
C LEU A 79 7.87 3.51 23.14
N ALA A 80 7.75 4.42 24.12
CA ALA A 80 6.80 4.28 25.22
C ALA A 80 5.35 4.16 24.72
N GLN A 81 4.98 4.99 23.74
CA GLN A 81 3.65 5.00 23.14
C GLN A 81 3.36 3.75 22.32
N GLU A 82 4.32 3.32 21.48
CA GLU A 82 4.10 2.21 20.56
C GLU A 82 4.21 0.84 21.23
N ILE A 83 5.18 0.65 22.13
CA ILE A 83 5.34 -0.58 22.92
C ILE A 83 4.27 -0.67 24.01
N GLY A 84 3.74 0.47 24.48
CA GLY A 84 2.84 0.52 25.63
C GLY A 84 3.56 0.26 26.96
N ALA A 85 4.77 0.80 27.10
CA ALA A 85 5.64 0.62 28.27
C ALA A 85 6.15 1.96 28.82
N SER A 86 6.60 1.97 30.08
CA SER A 86 7.40 3.08 30.58
C SER A 86 8.83 2.95 30.07
N VAL A 87 9.45 4.06 29.68
CA VAL A 87 10.84 4.10 29.22
C VAL A 87 11.67 4.91 30.21
N PHE A 88 12.74 4.32 30.73
CA PHE A 88 13.75 5.00 31.53
C PHE A 88 14.99 5.27 30.68
N VAL A 89 15.40 6.53 30.62
CA VAL A 89 16.61 6.96 29.91
C VAL A 89 17.63 7.45 30.95
N PRO A 90 18.68 6.69 31.29
CA PRO A 90 19.70 7.11 32.24
C PRO A 90 20.61 8.18 31.63
N ASP A 91 20.98 9.17 32.44
CA ASP A 91 22.08 10.10 32.17
C ASP A 91 23.40 9.47 32.67
N TYR A 92 23.80 8.37 32.04
CA TYR A 92 25.02 7.64 32.40
C TYR A 92 26.27 8.51 32.28
N ARG A 93 27.31 8.19 33.06
CA ARG A 93 28.59 8.91 33.04
C ARG A 93 29.25 8.80 31.68
N ARG A 94 29.57 9.96 31.09
CA ARG A 94 30.13 10.10 29.74
C ARG A 94 31.63 10.35 29.75
N ALA A 95 32.28 9.91 28.69
CA ALA A 95 33.67 10.22 28.39
C ALA A 95 33.83 11.69 27.93
N PRO A 96 35.04 12.28 28.03
CA PRO A 96 36.27 11.71 28.57
C PRO A 96 36.37 11.78 30.10
N GLU A 97 35.45 12.46 30.79
CA GLU A 97 35.51 12.60 32.25
C GLU A 97 35.39 11.25 32.97
N HIS A 98 34.65 10.32 32.37
CA HIS A 98 34.46 8.97 32.86
C HIS A 98 34.62 7.96 31.72
N PRO A 99 35.86 7.50 31.42
CA PRO A 99 36.09 6.46 30.42
C PRO A 99 35.55 5.10 30.87
N TYR A 100 35.64 4.11 29.99
CA TYR A 100 35.29 2.71 30.23
C TYR A 100 35.93 2.21 31.55
N PRO A 101 35.19 1.48 32.40
CA PRO A 101 33.84 0.94 32.18
C PRO A 101 32.68 1.80 32.72
N ALA A 102 32.88 3.08 33.05
CA ALA A 102 31.91 3.85 33.85
C ALA A 102 30.46 3.88 33.29
N ALA A 103 30.28 4.04 31.98
CA ALA A 103 28.96 4.00 31.36
C ALA A 103 28.31 2.61 31.43
N LEU A 104 29.11 1.54 31.34
CA LEU A 104 28.62 0.15 31.44
C LEU A 104 28.22 -0.17 32.88
N ASP A 105 29.00 0.29 33.85
CA ASP A 105 28.67 0.17 35.27
C ASP A 105 27.34 0.88 35.59
N ASP A 106 27.12 2.08 35.05
CA ASP A 106 25.87 2.83 35.24
C ASP A 106 24.68 2.13 34.55
N ALA A 107 24.88 1.58 33.34
CA ALA A 107 23.85 0.83 32.65
C ALA A 107 23.46 -0.45 33.42
N LEU A 108 24.45 -1.16 33.99
CA LEU A 108 24.25 -2.31 34.86
C LEU A 108 23.51 -1.91 36.14
N ALA A 109 23.94 -0.83 36.81
CA ALA A 109 23.28 -0.33 38.01
C ALA A 109 21.82 0.05 37.74
N ALA A 110 21.53 0.71 36.63
CA ALA A 110 20.17 1.04 36.23
C ALA A 110 19.32 -0.23 35.98
N TYR A 111 19.86 -1.24 35.29
CA TYR A 111 19.16 -2.52 35.07
C TYR A 111 18.86 -3.24 36.38
N GLU A 112 19.83 -3.33 37.28
CA GLU A 112 19.68 -3.92 38.62
C GLU A 112 18.69 -3.13 39.49
N GLY A 113 18.67 -1.81 39.34
CA GLY A 113 17.68 -0.95 39.96
C GLY A 113 16.26 -1.26 39.49
N LEU A 114 16.06 -1.58 38.21
CA LEU A 114 14.75 -2.03 37.69
C LEU A 114 14.36 -3.40 38.28
N LEU A 115 15.29 -4.34 38.36
CA LEU A 115 15.03 -5.63 39.03
C LEU A 115 14.62 -5.42 40.49
N THR A 116 15.31 -4.53 41.20
CA THR A 116 15.01 -4.17 42.60
C THR A 116 13.63 -3.52 42.75
N GLN A 117 13.14 -2.83 41.73
CA GLN A 117 11.79 -2.25 41.69
C GLN A 117 10.69 -3.27 41.38
N GLY A 118 11.04 -4.55 41.20
CA GLY A 118 10.10 -5.65 41.03
C GLY A 118 9.81 -6.05 39.58
N PHE A 119 10.53 -5.49 38.61
CA PHE A 119 10.48 -6.00 37.23
C PHE A 119 11.28 -7.30 37.13
N SER A 120 10.73 -8.33 36.51
CA SER A 120 11.52 -9.50 36.09
C SER A 120 12.26 -9.23 34.79
N GLY A 121 13.34 -9.97 34.49
CA GLY A 121 14.08 -9.84 33.23
C GLY A 121 13.17 -9.94 31.99
N GLY A 122 12.20 -10.86 32.01
CA GLY A 122 11.18 -11.02 30.96
C GLY A 122 10.21 -9.83 30.79
N GLN A 123 10.28 -8.82 31.66
CA GLN A 123 9.50 -7.58 31.57
C GLN A 123 10.36 -6.38 31.17
N ILE A 124 11.68 -6.55 31.05
CA ILE A 124 12.61 -5.48 30.71
C ILE A 124 13.04 -5.64 29.25
N VAL A 125 12.94 -4.56 28.48
CA VAL A 125 13.62 -4.39 27.18
C VAL A 125 14.85 -3.53 27.40
N ILE A 126 15.99 -3.94 26.85
CA ILE A 126 17.15 -3.04 26.75
C ILE A 126 17.17 -2.51 25.31
N ALA A 127 17.08 -1.20 25.17
CA ALA A 127 17.12 -0.53 23.88
C ALA A 127 18.30 0.43 23.82
N GLY A 128 18.86 0.68 22.65
CA GLY A 128 19.87 1.71 22.49
C GLY A 128 20.22 2.02 21.05
N ASP A 129 20.69 3.24 20.84
CA ASP A 129 21.10 3.73 19.53
C ASP A 129 22.59 4.07 19.48
N SER A 130 23.26 3.88 18.34
CA SER A 130 24.68 4.25 18.18
C SER A 130 25.55 3.67 19.32
N ALA A 131 26.33 4.51 20.02
CA ALA A 131 27.08 4.15 21.24
C ALA A 131 26.21 3.48 22.34
N GLY A 132 24.96 3.91 22.49
CA GLY A 132 24.01 3.30 23.41
C GLY A 132 23.57 1.91 22.98
N GLY A 133 23.54 1.62 21.67
CA GLY A 133 23.32 0.26 21.14
C GLY A 133 24.51 -0.66 21.40
N GLY A 134 25.74 -0.13 21.33
CA GLY A 134 26.94 -0.82 21.81
C GLY A 134 26.86 -1.13 23.30
N LEU A 135 26.51 -0.13 24.09
CA LEU A 135 26.36 -0.26 25.55
C LEU A 135 25.26 -1.26 25.94
N ALA A 136 24.13 -1.27 25.22
CA ALA A 136 23.04 -2.22 25.41
C ALA A 136 23.47 -3.66 25.16
N THR A 137 24.25 -3.88 24.10
CA THR A 137 24.78 -5.19 23.76
C THR A 137 25.80 -5.67 24.79
N ALA A 138 26.73 -4.79 25.19
CA ALA A 138 27.72 -5.08 26.23
C ALA A 138 27.06 -5.37 27.59
N LEU A 139 26.00 -4.64 27.94
CA LEU A 139 25.20 -4.90 29.15
C LEU A 139 24.56 -6.28 29.10
N ALA A 140 23.91 -6.66 27.99
CA ALA A 140 23.29 -7.97 27.87
C ALA A 140 24.30 -9.13 27.97
N MET A 141 25.48 -8.97 27.37
CA MET A 141 26.57 -9.93 27.52
C MET A 141 27.04 -10.00 28.98
N THR A 142 27.20 -8.84 29.64
CA THR A 142 27.60 -8.78 31.05
C THR A 142 26.57 -9.48 31.94
N LEU A 143 25.27 -9.29 31.71
CA LEU A 143 24.21 -9.96 32.45
C LEU A 143 24.28 -11.48 32.26
N ARG A 144 24.40 -11.95 31.01
CA ARG A 144 24.54 -13.37 30.67
C ARG A 144 25.76 -13.98 31.36
N ASP A 145 26.92 -13.35 31.22
CA ASP A 145 28.20 -13.88 31.69
C ASP A 145 28.30 -13.92 33.23
N ASN A 146 27.39 -13.22 33.92
CA ASN A 146 27.28 -13.20 35.39
C ASN A 146 25.98 -13.86 35.90
N ASP A 147 25.34 -14.70 35.08
CA ASP A 147 24.12 -15.46 35.44
C ASP A 147 22.99 -14.57 36.01
N ARG A 148 22.86 -13.34 35.50
CA ARG A 148 21.79 -12.41 35.87
C ARG A 148 20.57 -12.63 34.98
N PRO A 149 19.35 -12.30 35.46
CA PRO A 149 18.16 -12.32 34.61
C PRO A 149 18.38 -11.49 33.35
N LEU A 150 18.14 -12.09 32.18
CA LEU A 150 18.27 -11.43 30.88
C LEU A 150 17.02 -10.61 30.55
N PRO A 151 17.15 -9.51 29.79
CA PRO A 151 15.99 -8.80 29.27
C PRO A 151 15.22 -9.69 28.29
N ALA A 152 13.94 -9.39 28.11
CA ALA A 152 13.10 -10.09 27.14
C ALA A 152 13.58 -9.90 25.69
N VAL A 153 14.05 -8.69 25.36
CA VAL A 153 14.44 -8.29 24.00
C VAL A 153 15.55 -7.24 24.06
N LEU A 154 16.48 -7.30 23.10
CA LEU A 154 17.41 -6.23 22.76
C LEU A 154 16.94 -5.47 21.53
N ALA A 155 16.75 -4.15 21.64
CA ALA A 155 16.32 -3.30 20.53
C ALA A 155 17.44 -2.31 20.15
N LEU A 156 18.07 -2.53 18.99
CA LEU A 156 19.28 -1.83 18.58
C LEU A 156 19.02 -0.96 17.35
N ILE A 157 19.42 0.31 17.40
CA ILE A 157 19.26 1.25 16.29
C ILE A 157 20.63 1.78 15.86
N CYS A 158 21.08 1.40 14.67
CA CYS A 158 22.38 1.77 14.11
C CYS A 158 23.51 1.61 15.15
N PRO A 159 23.64 0.43 15.79
CA PRO A 159 24.50 0.27 16.96
C PRO A 159 25.98 0.39 16.60
N TRP A 160 26.76 1.02 17.48
CA TRP A 160 28.21 1.06 17.36
C TRP A 160 28.82 -0.07 18.18
N LEU A 161 29.35 -1.10 17.51
CA LEU A 161 29.70 -2.37 18.15
C LEU A 161 31.22 -2.65 18.18
N ASP A 162 32.02 -1.87 17.46
CA ASP A 162 33.47 -2.01 17.36
C ASP A 162 34.19 -0.65 17.39
N LEU A 163 34.96 -0.41 18.45
CA LEU A 163 35.72 0.81 18.70
C LEU A 163 37.17 0.69 18.20
N THR A 164 37.58 -0.46 17.68
CA THR A 164 38.96 -0.66 17.25
C THR A 164 39.31 0.21 16.03
N PRO A 165 40.55 0.71 15.94
CA PRO A 165 41.03 1.34 14.73
C PRO A 165 41.21 0.26 13.64
N ASP A 166 40.18 0.15 12.80
CA ASP A 166 40.15 -0.42 11.43
C ASP A 166 39.56 -1.85 11.27
N THR A 167 38.30 -1.89 10.81
CA THR A 167 37.83 -2.90 9.84
C THR A 167 37.20 -2.19 8.64
N THR A 168 37.93 -2.27 7.52
CA THR A 168 37.64 -1.95 6.11
C THR A 168 37.58 -0.48 5.64
N GLY A 169 38.52 -0.16 4.72
CA GLY A 169 38.74 1.14 4.06
C GLY A 169 37.63 1.65 3.11
N THR A 170 36.38 1.23 3.32
CA THR A 170 35.14 1.74 2.70
C THR A 170 34.45 2.81 3.55
N ARG A 171 34.78 2.92 4.85
CA ARG A 171 34.21 3.90 5.81
C ARG A 171 34.33 5.39 5.39
N ILE A 172 35.07 5.68 4.32
CA ILE A 172 35.31 7.03 3.78
C ILE A 172 34.94 7.05 2.30
N ARG A 173 33.64 7.12 1.96
CA ARG A 173 33.14 7.63 0.66
C ARG A 173 31.60 7.63 0.62
N HIS A 174 30.96 8.48 1.42
CA HIS A 174 29.66 9.01 1.02
C HIS A 174 29.79 10.53 0.79
N PRO A 175 29.50 11.05 -0.42
CA PRO A 175 29.62 12.48 -0.74
C PRO A 175 28.64 13.38 0.05
N LEU A 176 27.82 12.79 0.93
CA LEU A 176 26.88 13.46 1.83
C LEU A 176 27.16 13.14 3.31
N ASP A 177 28.42 13.15 3.78
CA ASP A 177 28.75 13.23 5.23
C ASP A 177 29.03 14.70 5.63
N PRO A 178 27.98 15.54 5.86
CA PRO A 178 28.15 16.94 6.23
C PRO A 178 28.73 17.15 7.63
N LEU A 179 28.80 16.11 8.48
CA LEU A 179 29.20 16.20 9.89
C LEU A 179 30.61 15.65 10.17
N ARG A 180 31.28 15.06 9.17
CA ARG A 180 32.55 14.34 9.37
C ARG A 180 32.42 13.31 10.48
N LEU A 181 31.35 12.52 10.46
CA LEU A 181 30.97 11.63 11.55
C LEU A 181 32.10 10.67 11.98
N HIS A 182 32.92 10.23 11.02
CA HIS A 182 34.14 9.45 11.29
C HIS A 182 35.09 10.10 12.30
N THR A 183 35.24 11.44 12.29
CA THR A 183 36.07 12.17 13.26
C THR A 183 35.47 12.17 14.65
N VAL A 184 34.14 12.26 14.76
CA VAL A 184 33.42 12.22 16.04
C VAL A 184 33.48 10.83 16.64
N LEU A 185 33.35 9.77 15.83
CA LEU A 185 33.52 8.39 16.27
C LEU A 185 34.97 8.11 16.69
N ALA A 186 35.97 8.58 15.94
CA ALA A 186 37.37 8.42 16.36
C ALA A 186 37.67 9.12 17.71
N GLU A 187 37.18 10.35 17.89
CA GLU A 187 37.27 11.08 19.17
C GLU A 187 36.55 10.33 20.29
N GLY A 188 35.32 9.86 20.04
CA GLY A 188 34.51 9.12 21.00
C GLY A 188 35.16 7.79 21.40
N ALA A 189 35.73 7.06 20.45
CA ALA A 189 36.40 5.77 20.71
C ALA A 189 37.62 5.97 21.61
N HIS A 190 38.45 6.97 21.31
CA HIS A 190 39.61 7.31 22.12
C HIS A 190 39.20 7.79 23.52
N ALA A 191 38.20 8.67 23.62
CA ALA A 191 37.71 9.19 24.89
C ALA A 191 37.09 8.10 25.76
N TYR A 192 36.28 7.20 25.17
CA TYR A 192 35.60 6.14 25.91
C TYR A 192 36.53 5.00 26.28
N ALA A 193 37.37 4.49 25.37
CA ALA A 193 38.34 3.45 25.72
C ALA A 193 39.33 3.96 26.78
N GLY A 194 39.72 5.24 26.73
CA GLY A 194 40.68 5.81 27.67
C GLY A 194 42.01 5.08 27.58
N SER A 195 42.43 4.45 28.69
CA SER A 195 43.61 3.58 28.74
C SER A 195 43.31 2.09 28.54
N ALA A 196 42.04 1.71 28.42
CA ALA A 196 41.64 0.32 28.18
C ALA A 196 41.85 -0.07 26.70
N ASP A 197 41.99 -1.37 26.45
CA ASP A 197 41.99 -1.91 25.11
C ASP A 197 40.62 -1.72 24.45
N ALA A 198 40.57 -0.99 23.34
CA ALA A 198 39.35 -0.74 22.59
C ALA A 198 38.72 -2.04 22.04
N ALA A 199 39.50 -3.11 21.84
CA ALA A 199 39.01 -4.40 21.39
C ALA A 199 38.32 -5.21 22.50
N ARG A 200 38.43 -4.77 23.78
CA ARG A 200 37.84 -5.48 24.91
C ARG A 200 36.33 -5.59 24.73
N THR A 201 35.78 -6.78 24.98
CA THR A 201 34.36 -7.11 24.70
C THR A 201 33.36 -6.18 25.37
N GLY A 202 33.65 -5.66 26.57
CA GLY A 202 32.79 -4.68 27.23
C GLY A 202 32.78 -3.29 26.59
N ALA A 203 33.78 -2.95 25.79
CA ALA A 203 33.83 -1.72 24.98
C ALA A 203 33.35 -2.00 23.55
N SER A 204 33.86 -3.06 22.93
CA SER A 204 33.52 -3.52 21.57
C SER A 204 32.81 -4.88 21.63
N PRO A 205 31.49 -4.90 21.88
CA PRO A 205 30.73 -6.15 22.02
C PRO A 205 30.73 -7.01 20.75
N LEU A 206 31.04 -6.43 19.58
CA LEU A 206 31.17 -7.21 18.34
C LEU A 206 32.21 -8.31 18.45
N HIS A 207 33.22 -8.19 19.31
CA HIS A 207 34.29 -9.19 19.45
C HIS A 207 33.93 -10.35 20.38
N GLY A 208 32.92 -10.20 21.25
CA GLY A 208 32.60 -11.23 22.25
C GLY A 208 31.68 -12.34 21.77
N ASP A 209 31.48 -13.35 22.63
CA ASP A 209 30.53 -14.43 22.35
C ASP A 209 29.09 -13.89 22.38
N LEU A 210 28.31 -14.23 21.36
CA LEU A 210 26.91 -13.81 21.21
C LEU A 210 25.92 -14.93 21.58
N ALA A 211 26.40 -16.16 21.78
CA ALA A 211 25.53 -17.29 22.13
C ALA A 211 24.78 -17.02 23.44
N GLY A 212 23.50 -17.41 23.50
CA GLY A 212 22.67 -17.23 24.69
C GLY A 212 22.24 -15.78 24.97
N LEU A 213 22.48 -14.84 24.05
CA LEU A 213 21.84 -13.52 24.11
C LEU A 213 20.32 -13.64 23.87
N PRO A 214 19.53 -12.72 24.45
CA PRO A 214 18.08 -12.69 24.22
C PRO A 214 17.77 -12.30 22.77
N PRO A 215 16.51 -12.49 22.32
CA PRO A 215 16.06 -12.04 21.01
C PRO A 215 16.44 -10.59 20.69
N ILE A 216 16.88 -10.34 19.46
CA ILE A 216 17.40 -9.04 19.01
C ILE A 216 16.53 -8.49 17.88
N VAL A 217 16.15 -7.22 17.98
CA VAL A 217 15.62 -6.44 16.86
C VAL A 217 16.64 -5.36 16.52
N LEU A 218 17.24 -5.44 15.32
CA LEU A 218 18.31 -4.54 14.88
C LEU A 218 17.90 -3.77 13.64
N HIS A 219 17.93 -2.44 13.74
CA HIS A 219 17.77 -1.55 12.60
C HIS A 219 19.12 -0.94 12.18
N ALA A 220 19.38 -0.88 10.88
CA ALA A 220 20.54 -0.18 10.29
C ALA A 220 20.10 0.80 9.20
N ALA A 221 20.97 1.76 8.86
CA ALA A 221 20.71 2.78 7.86
C ALA A 221 21.69 2.63 6.69
N ALA A 222 21.19 2.54 5.45
CA ALA A 222 22.02 2.10 4.33
C ALA A 222 23.22 3.00 4.02
N ASP A 223 23.15 4.29 4.35
CA ASP A 223 24.21 5.28 4.16
C ASP A 223 24.90 5.66 5.49
N ASP A 224 24.81 4.78 6.50
CA ASP A 224 25.45 4.93 7.82
C ASP A 224 26.84 4.28 7.85
N VAL A 225 27.79 4.97 8.49
CA VAL A 225 29.17 4.51 8.71
C VAL A 225 29.25 3.27 9.62
N LEU A 226 28.19 2.98 10.40
CA LEU A 226 28.11 1.84 11.31
C LEU A 226 27.38 0.63 10.73
N THR A 227 26.86 0.72 9.50
CA THR A 227 26.05 -0.38 8.93
C THR A 227 26.86 -1.65 8.70
N GLU A 228 28.13 -1.53 8.36
CA GLU A 228 29.02 -2.69 8.23
C GLU A 228 29.19 -3.43 9.59
N ASP A 229 29.29 -2.69 10.70
CA ASP A 229 29.37 -3.29 12.04
C ASP A 229 28.07 -4.03 12.39
N ALA A 230 26.93 -3.43 12.06
CA ALA A 230 25.62 -4.03 12.25
C ALA A 230 25.43 -5.31 11.42
N GLU A 231 25.84 -5.32 10.14
CA GLU A 231 25.74 -6.48 9.26
C GLU A 231 26.64 -7.63 9.75
N ARG A 232 27.89 -7.33 10.13
CA ARG A 232 28.79 -8.31 10.76
C ARG A 232 28.20 -8.88 12.06
N PHE A 233 27.55 -8.05 12.86
CA PHE A 233 26.89 -8.50 14.08
C PHE A 233 25.74 -9.45 13.78
N VAL A 234 24.92 -9.14 12.78
CA VAL A 234 23.81 -9.99 12.34
C VAL A 234 24.31 -11.35 11.85
N GLU A 235 25.38 -11.38 11.07
CA GLU A 235 26.01 -12.63 10.63
C GLU A 235 26.48 -13.48 11.82
N ARG A 236 27.16 -12.86 12.79
CA ARG A 236 27.63 -13.55 14.00
C ARG A 236 26.49 -14.01 14.91
N ALA A 237 25.45 -13.20 15.08
CA ALA A 237 24.29 -13.52 15.90
C ALA A 237 23.54 -14.73 15.33
N ASN A 238 23.32 -14.74 14.01
CA ASN A 238 22.74 -15.89 13.31
C ASN A 238 23.62 -17.15 13.45
N ALA A 239 24.94 -17.02 13.27
CA ALA A 239 25.86 -18.13 13.43
C ALA A 239 25.89 -18.69 14.86
N ALA A 240 25.65 -17.85 15.87
CA ALA A 240 25.54 -18.22 17.27
C ALA A 240 24.14 -18.72 17.69
N GLY A 241 23.18 -18.79 16.75
CA GLY A 241 21.82 -19.27 17.01
C GLY A 241 20.92 -18.28 17.77
N VAL A 242 21.24 -16.99 17.75
CA VAL A 242 20.42 -15.93 18.38
C VAL A 242 19.25 -15.58 17.45
N ASP A 243 18.03 -15.51 17.98
CA ASP A 243 16.87 -14.95 17.24
C ASP A 243 17.13 -13.46 16.97
N ILE A 244 17.44 -13.13 15.73
CA ILE A 244 17.68 -11.75 15.31
C ILE A 244 16.80 -11.36 14.13
N GLU A 245 16.02 -10.30 14.32
CA GLU A 245 15.32 -9.60 13.25
C GLU A 245 16.13 -8.39 12.82
N TYR A 246 16.54 -8.37 11.56
CA TYR A 246 17.36 -7.31 11.00
C TYR A 246 16.59 -6.55 9.92
N ARG A 247 16.62 -5.21 10.00
CA ARG A 247 16.07 -4.35 8.96
C ARG A 247 17.01 -3.21 8.59
N ARG A 248 17.33 -3.12 7.30
CA ARG A 248 18.11 -2.02 6.71
C ARG A 248 17.18 -1.00 6.07
N PHE A 249 17.36 0.28 6.39
CA PHE A 249 16.58 1.38 5.83
C PHE A 249 17.37 2.11 4.75
N ASP A 250 16.89 2.03 3.51
CA ASP A 250 17.55 2.63 2.35
C ASP A 250 17.58 4.15 2.40
N ARG A 251 18.68 4.74 1.91
CA ARG A 251 18.89 6.19 1.78
C ARG A 251 18.80 6.97 3.09
N MET A 252 19.02 6.31 4.22
CA MET A 252 19.03 6.91 5.56
C MET A 252 20.48 7.07 6.04
N TRP A 253 20.73 8.14 6.79
CA TRP A 253 22.03 8.48 7.38
C TRP A 253 22.04 8.18 8.89
N HIS A 254 23.23 8.18 9.50
CA HIS A 254 23.36 7.99 10.96
C HIS A 254 22.56 9.02 11.76
N GLY A 255 21.74 8.57 12.71
CA GLY A 255 20.93 9.45 13.55
C GLY A 255 19.60 9.92 12.93
N TYR A 256 19.20 9.42 11.75
CA TYR A 256 17.91 9.77 11.13
C TYR A 256 16.71 9.58 12.08
N TYR A 257 16.78 8.57 12.97
CA TYR A 257 15.75 8.23 13.96
C TYR A 257 15.52 9.32 15.01
N LEU A 258 16.49 10.21 15.26
CA LEU A 258 16.31 11.39 16.14
C LEU A 258 15.36 12.42 15.54
N HIS A 259 15.02 12.31 14.25
CA HIS A 259 14.10 13.20 13.55
C HIS A 259 12.65 12.67 13.50
N THR A 260 12.28 11.71 14.35
CA THR A 260 10.88 11.26 14.47
C THR A 260 9.91 12.43 14.76
N GLY A 261 8.76 12.41 14.12
CA GLY A 261 7.79 13.51 14.07
C GLY A 261 8.09 14.55 12.99
N MET A 262 9.25 14.47 12.33
CA MET A 262 9.63 15.34 11.21
C MET A 262 9.96 14.56 9.93
N LEU A 263 10.51 13.34 10.08
CA LEU A 263 10.88 12.46 8.98
C LEU A 263 10.06 11.17 9.01
N SER A 264 9.26 10.92 7.97
CA SER A 264 8.40 9.74 7.90
C SER A 264 9.17 8.42 7.98
N ALA A 265 10.38 8.37 7.43
CA ALA A 265 11.24 7.18 7.52
C ALA A 265 11.70 6.89 8.97
N ALA A 266 11.92 7.93 9.78
CA ALA A 266 12.21 7.78 11.20
C ALA A 266 11.00 7.23 11.96
N ASP A 267 9.80 7.74 11.65
CA ASP A 267 8.55 7.25 12.23
C ASP A 267 8.31 5.78 11.86
N THR A 268 8.41 5.43 10.58
CA THR A 268 8.28 4.04 10.11
C THR A 268 9.30 3.12 10.79
N SER A 269 10.54 3.56 10.96
CA SER A 269 11.57 2.79 11.65
C SER A 269 11.22 2.53 13.11
N LEU A 270 10.84 3.56 13.88
CA LEU A 270 10.50 3.38 15.28
C LEU A 270 9.21 2.58 15.48
N THR A 271 8.20 2.75 14.63
CA THR A 271 7.00 1.92 14.65
C THR A 271 7.34 0.46 14.41
N HIS A 272 8.11 0.16 13.37
CA HIS A 272 8.51 -1.22 13.06
C HIS A 272 9.32 -1.85 14.22
N LEU A 273 10.31 -1.13 14.74
CA LEU A 273 11.12 -1.58 15.88
C LEU A 273 10.21 -1.90 17.08
N SER A 274 9.27 -1.01 17.37
CA SER A 274 8.34 -1.15 18.51
C SER A 274 7.40 -2.34 18.32
N THR A 275 6.90 -2.56 17.10
CA THR A 275 6.05 -3.71 16.78
C THR A 275 6.81 -5.03 16.97
N ALA A 276 8.02 -5.14 16.43
CA ALA A 276 8.86 -6.33 16.56
C ALA A 276 9.23 -6.62 18.03
N VAL A 277 9.48 -5.57 18.83
CA VAL A 277 9.68 -5.69 20.28
C VAL A 277 8.41 -6.16 20.99
N ALA A 278 7.26 -5.57 20.67
CA ALA A 278 5.97 -5.95 21.28
C ALA A 278 5.55 -7.40 20.96
N GLN A 279 5.82 -7.88 19.75
CA GLN A 279 5.60 -9.28 19.36
C GLN A 279 6.42 -10.24 20.21
N ARG A 280 7.72 -9.97 20.37
CA ARG A 280 8.61 -10.80 21.21
C ARG A 280 8.22 -10.76 22.69
N LEU A 281 7.83 -9.59 23.20
CA LEU A 281 7.32 -9.43 24.56
C LEU A 281 6.01 -10.19 24.83
N SER A 282 5.22 -10.48 23.79
CA SER A 282 3.98 -11.24 23.91
C SER A 282 4.15 -12.74 23.62
N GLY A 283 5.36 -13.20 23.26
CA GLY A 283 5.58 -14.56 22.78
C GLY A 283 4.91 -14.85 21.43
N ARG A 284 4.36 -13.82 20.77
CA ARG A 284 3.60 -13.92 19.52
C ARG A 284 4.51 -13.65 18.33
N ALA A 285 5.43 -14.57 18.06
CA ALA A 285 6.23 -14.54 16.83
C ALA A 285 5.42 -15.08 15.62
N ARG A 286 4.19 -14.60 15.40
CA ARG A 286 3.43 -15.00 14.20
C ARG A 286 3.80 -14.09 13.04
N ARG A 287 4.62 -14.60 12.12
CA ARG A 287 4.83 -13.96 10.81
C ARG A 287 3.56 -14.12 9.97
N LEU A 288 2.84 -13.03 9.74
CA LEU A 288 1.64 -13.03 8.89
C LEU A 288 2.02 -13.39 7.44
N ARG A 289 1.31 -14.36 6.87
CA ARG A 289 1.36 -14.67 5.43
C ARG A 289 0.15 -14.08 4.71
N PHE A 290 0.41 -13.42 3.59
CA PHE A 290 -0.61 -12.72 2.80
C PHE A 290 -0.82 -13.41 1.46
N GLY A 291 -2.08 -13.69 1.11
CA GLY A 291 -2.47 -14.10 -0.24
C GLY A 291 -3.15 -12.94 -0.96
N ILE A 292 -2.67 -12.57 -2.14
CA ILE A 292 -3.29 -11.55 -2.99
C ILE A 292 -3.77 -12.23 -4.27
N VAL A 293 -5.06 -12.14 -4.60
CA VAL A 293 -5.61 -12.67 -5.85
C VAL A 293 -5.71 -11.55 -6.89
N GLY A 294 -4.89 -11.62 -7.93
CA GLY A 294 -4.82 -10.69 -9.06
C GLY A 294 -3.57 -9.81 -9.03
N ALA A 295 -2.78 -9.82 -10.11
CA ALA A 295 -1.61 -8.95 -10.29
C ALA A 295 -1.93 -7.76 -11.22
N GLY A 296 -3.16 -7.26 -11.12
CA GLY A 296 -3.53 -5.95 -11.66
C GLY A 296 -3.02 -4.80 -10.79
N MET A 297 -3.38 -3.59 -11.19
CA MET A 297 -3.01 -2.35 -10.48
C MET A 297 -3.32 -2.39 -8.98
N SER A 298 -4.45 -2.95 -8.55
CA SER A 298 -4.82 -2.99 -7.13
C SER A 298 -3.93 -3.96 -6.33
N GLY A 299 -3.67 -5.16 -6.86
CA GLY A 299 -2.82 -6.16 -6.18
C GLY A 299 -1.37 -5.72 -6.08
N ILE A 300 -0.82 -5.11 -7.14
CA ILE A 300 0.53 -4.53 -7.12
C ILE A 300 0.62 -3.41 -6.06
N CYS A 301 -0.41 -2.56 -5.95
CA CYS A 301 -0.45 -1.50 -4.93
C CYS A 301 -0.39 -2.09 -3.51
N MET A 302 -1.19 -3.13 -3.24
CA MET A 302 -1.24 -3.78 -1.94
C MET A 302 0.10 -4.43 -1.58
N ALA A 303 0.68 -5.21 -2.50
CA ALA A 303 1.95 -5.87 -2.29
C ALA A 303 3.09 -4.87 -2.04
N ALA A 304 3.12 -3.76 -2.79
CA ALA A 304 4.08 -2.68 -2.57
C ALA A 304 3.98 -2.08 -1.15
N LYS A 305 2.75 -1.89 -0.63
CA LYS A 305 2.54 -1.35 0.72
C LYS A 305 2.90 -2.34 1.83
N LEU A 306 2.54 -3.62 1.67
CA LEU A 306 2.95 -4.69 2.60
C LEU A 306 4.47 -4.76 2.70
N ARG A 307 5.16 -4.77 1.55
CA ARG A 307 6.62 -4.76 1.46
C ARG A 307 7.24 -3.54 2.11
N ALA A 308 6.70 -2.35 1.83
CA ALA A 308 7.16 -1.12 2.46
C ALA A 308 6.99 -1.16 3.99
N ALA A 309 5.96 -1.84 4.50
CA ALA A 309 5.75 -2.04 5.92
C ALA A 309 6.65 -3.13 6.56
N GLY A 310 7.35 -3.95 5.76
CA GLY A 310 8.23 -5.02 6.23
C GLY A 310 7.63 -6.42 6.19
N TYR A 311 6.42 -6.56 5.63
CA TYR A 311 5.85 -7.87 5.38
C TYR A 311 6.42 -8.46 4.09
N ASP A 312 7.10 -9.60 4.21
CA ASP A 312 7.77 -10.26 3.10
C ASP A 312 7.15 -11.61 2.71
N ASP A 313 6.35 -12.22 3.59
CA ASP A 313 5.66 -13.49 3.32
C ASP A 313 4.35 -13.23 2.54
N ILE A 314 4.52 -12.88 1.27
CA ILE A 314 3.44 -12.52 0.35
C ILE A 314 3.47 -13.45 -0.85
N VAL A 315 2.29 -13.98 -1.21
CA VAL A 315 2.06 -14.65 -2.49
C VAL A 315 0.97 -13.92 -3.27
N ILE A 316 1.25 -13.63 -4.54
CA ILE A 316 0.29 -13.01 -5.47
C ILE A 316 -0.08 -14.06 -6.51
N PHE A 317 -1.36 -14.41 -6.62
CA PHE A 317 -1.86 -15.35 -7.63
C PHE A 317 -2.37 -14.57 -8.85
N GLU A 318 -1.83 -14.87 -10.03
CA GLU A 318 -2.26 -14.26 -11.30
C GLU A 318 -2.53 -15.36 -12.32
N LYS A 319 -3.74 -15.35 -12.88
CA LYS A 319 -4.15 -16.35 -13.88
C LYS A 319 -3.42 -16.20 -15.22
N ALA A 320 -2.98 -15.00 -15.56
CA ALA A 320 -2.21 -14.75 -16.78
C ALA A 320 -0.70 -15.01 -16.59
N ALA A 321 0.04 -14.92 -17.70
CA ALA A 321 1.50 -15.07 -17.73
C ALA A 321 2.28 -13.79 -17.36
N GLU A 322 1.59 -12.67 -17.13
CA GLU A 322 2.21 -11.37 -16.87
C GLU A 322 1.29 -10.50 -16.00
N VAL A 323 1.85 -9.49 -15.31
CA VAL A 323 1.10 -8.50 -14.53
C VAL A 323 0.35 -7.49 -15.41
N GLY A 324 -0.50 -6.65 -14.82
CA GLY A 324 -1.09 -5.48 -15.48
C GLY A 324 -2.62 -5.48 -15.58
N GLY A 325 -3.28 -6.62 -15.36
CA GLY A 325 -4.74 -6.73 -15.30
C GLY A 325 -5.42 -6.12 -16.53
N THR A 326 -6.30 -5.14 -16.33
CA THR A 326 -7.04 -4.44 -17.41
C THR A 326 -6.16 -4.04 -18.60
N TRP A 327 -4.95 -3.52 -18.35
CA TRP A 327 -4.05 -3.02 -19.41
C TRP A 327 -3.29 -4.12 -20.13
N ARG A 328 -3.25 -5.32 -19.57
CA ARG A 328 -2.72 -6.53 -20.21
C ARG A 328 -3.78 -7.21 -21.07
N GLU A 329 -5.01 -7.33 -20.54
CA GLU A 329 -6.13 -8.01 -21.20
C GLU A 329 -6.65 -7.20 -22.40
N ASN A 330 -6.82 -5.89 -22.24
CA ASN A 330 -7.33 -5.05 -23.31
C ASN A 330 -6.18 -4.62 -24.22
N ARG A 331 -6.25 -4.98 -25.50
CA ARG A 331 -5.24 -4.66 -26.52
C ARG A 331 -5.82 -4.11 -27.82
N TYR A 332 -7.09 -3.72 -27.80
CA TYR A 332 -7.77 -3.22 -28.98
C TYR A 332 -7.19 -1.87 -29.47
N PRO A 333 -7.31 -1.55 -30.78
CA PRO A 333 -6.83 -0.29 -31.34
C PRO A 333 -7.47 0.93 -30.69
N GLY A 334 -6.64 1.91 -30.33
CA GLY A 334 -7.12 3.16 -29.71
C GLY A 334 -7.32 3.12 -28.20
N LEU A 335 -6.94 2.04 -27.52
CA LEU A 335 -7.01 1.93 -26.06
C LEU A 335 -6.23 3.06 -25.37
N THR A 336 -6.94 3.92 -24.64
CA THR A 336 -6.40 5.00 -23.81
C THR A 336 -7.13 5.10 -22.48
N CYS A 337 -6.47 5.68 -21.47
CA CYS A 337 -7.13 5.99 -20.19
C CYS A 337 -7.96 7.27 -20.28
N ASP A 338 -9.13 7.28 -19.62
CA ASP A 338 -9.99 8.46 -19.47
C ASP A 338 -9.57 9.38 -18.30
N VAL A 339 -8.49 9.02 -17.59
CA VAL A 339 -7.92 9.77 -16.47
C VAL A 339 -6.56 10.36 -16.88
N PRO A 340 -6.25 11.61 -16.48
CA PRO A 340 -4.91 12.18 -16.58
C PRO A 340 -3.80 11.24 -16.07
N ALA A 341 -2.84 10.91 -16.92
CA ALA A 341 -1.80 9.89 -16.67
C ALA A 341 -0.99 10.15 -15.39
N ARG A 342 -0.68 11.42 -15.10
CA ARG A 342 0.03 11.82 -13.87
C ARG A 342 -0.76 11.56 -12.58
N TYR A 343 -2.06 11.30 -12.67
CA TYR A 343 -2.91 10.89 -11.56
C TYR A 343 -3.28 9.40 -11.62
N TYR A 344 -3.37 8.84 -12.83
CA TYR A 344 -3.41 7.40 -13.05
C TYR A 344 -2.01 6.77 -12.88
N SER A 345 -1.42 6.97 -11.72
CA SER A 345 -0.13 6.42 -11.28
C SER A 345 -0.21 6.15 -9.77
N TYR A 346 0.72 5.37 -9.21
CA TYR A 346 0.87 5.24 -7.76
C TYR A 346 1.50 6.50 -7.16
N LYS A 347 1.00 6.91 -5.98
CA LYS A 347 1.57 8.04 -5.22
C LYS A 347 3.03 7.82 -4.83
N PHE A 348 3.40 6.57 -4.56
CA PHE A 348 4.77 6.18 -4.16
C PHE A 348 5.70 5.96 -5.36
N ALA A 349 5.18 5.81 -6.58
CA ALA A 349 5.98 5.58 -7.79
C ALA A 349 5.47 6.46 -8.95
N PRO A 350 5.62 7.79 -8.87
CA PRO A 350 5.20 8.68 -9.96
C PRO A 350 6.05 8.47 -11.22
N ASN A 351 5.43 8.51 -12.40
CA ASN A 351 6.15 8.40 -13.68
C ASN A 351 6.29 9.78 -14.36
N PRO A 352 7.52 10.32 -14.50
CA PRO A 352 7.75 11.59 -15.22
C PRO A 352 7.73 11.44 -16.74
N GLU A 353 7.79 10.21 -17.26
CA GLU A 353 7.98 9.93 -18.69
C GLU A 353 6.69 9.82 -19.50
N TRP A 354 5.52 9.96 -18.86
CA TRP A 354 4.22 9.95 -19.53
C TRP A 354 4.21 10.74 -20.84
N SER A 355 3.71 10.15 -21.93
CA SER A 355 3.72 10.73 -23.26
C SER A 355 2.79 11.94 -23.40
N GLY A 356 1.64 11.92 -22.72
CA GLY A 356 0.62 12.96 -22.79
C GLY A 356 -0.39 12.91 -21.66
N LEU A 357 -1.40 13.79 -21.74
CA LEU A 357 -2.44 13.88 -20.70
C LEU A 357 -3.17 12.55 -20.51
N PHE A 358 -3.61 11.93 -21.59
CA PHE A 358 -4.24 10.61 -21.58
C PHE A 358 -3.28 9.60 -22.21
N ALA A 359 -2.73 8.70 -21.40
CA ALA A 359 -1.72 7.75 -21.85
C ALA A 359 -2.36 6.59 -22.65
N PRO A 360 -1.71 6.09 -23.72
CA PRO A 360 -2.07 4.85 -24.39
C PRO A 360 -1.97 3.64 -23.46
N GLY A 361 -2.79 2.63 -23.71
CA GLY A 361 -2.85 1.44 -22.85
C GLY A 361 -1.53 0.69 -22.71
N ALA A 362 -0.76 0.58 -23.80
CA ALA A 362 0.57 -0.06 -23.77
C ALA A 362 1.55 0.67 -22.83
N GLU A 363 1.53 2.01 -22.84
CA GLU A 363 2.38 2.81 -21.95
C GLU A 363 2.00 2.62 -20.47
N ILE A 364 0.70 2.44 -20.18
CA ILE A 364 0.21 2.18 -18.83
C ILE A 364 0.58 0.76 -18.38
N LEU A 365 0.52 -0.22 -19.27
CA LEU A 365 1.00 -1.58 -19.01
C LEU A 365 2.51 -1.56 -18.67
N ASP A 366 3.31 -0.88 -19.50
CA ASP A 366 4.76 -0.73 -19.27
C ASP A 366 5.06 -0.09 -17.92
N TYR A 367 4.27 0.90 -17.50
CA TYR A 367 4.38 1.51 -16.19
C TYR A 367 4.16 0.50 -15.05
N PHE A 368 3.09 -0.30 -15.08
CA PHE A 368 2.82 -1.27 -14.02
C PHE A 368 3.85 -2.41 -13.99
N VAL A 369 4.26 -2.91 -15.16
CA VAL A 369 5.35 -3.89 -15.28
C VAL A 369 6.65 -3.31 -14.72
N GLY A 370 6.96 -2.05 -15.03
CA GLY A 370 8.12 -1.33 -14.54
C GLY A 370 8.12 -1.22 -13.01
N VAL A 371 7.02 -0.79 -12.40
CA VAL A 371 6.88 -0.69 -10.94
C VAL A 371 7.04 -2.07 -10.27
N THR A 372 6.43 -3.11 -10.83
CA THR A 372 6.58 -4.49 -10.31
C THR A 372 8.04 -4.95 -10.35
N LYS A 373 8.78 -4.59 -11.41
CA LYS A 373 10.21 -4.90 -11.53
C LYS A 373 11.06 -4.09 -10.55
N GLU A 374 10.85 -2.78 -10.44
CA GLU A 374 11.61 -1.90 -9.55
C GLU A 374 11.46 -2.28 -8.07
N LEU A 375 10.28 -2.76 -7.67
CA LEU A 375 10.00 -3.23 -6.32
C LEU A 375 10.31 -4.73 -6.11
N ASP A 376 10.82 -5.39 -7.15
CA ASP A 376 11.14 -6.84 -7.18
C ASP A 376 9.92 -7.72 -6.80
N LEU A 377 8.69 -7.23 -7.03
CA LEU A 377 7.46 -7.96 -6.67
C LEU A 377 7.23 -9.19 -7.54
N ARG A 378 7.86 -9.26 -8.72
CA ARG A 378 7.65 -10.36 -9.68
C ARG A 378 7.93 -11.73 -9.06
N ARG A 379 8.92 -11.85 -8.16
CA ARG A 379 9.26 -13.12 -7.50
C ARG A 379 8.19 -13.61 -6.53
N GLN A 380 7.28 -12.73 -6.11
CA GLN A 380 6.13 -13.06 -5.26
C GLN A 380 4.90 -13.45 -6.08
N VAL A 381 4.93 -13.28 -7.41
CA VAL A 381 3.81 -13.60 -8.30
C VAL A 381 3.92 -15.04 -8.78
N ARG A 382 2.85 -15.81 -8.57
CA ARG A 382 2.60 -17.09 -9.20
C ARG A 382 1.72 -16.86 -10.42
N PHE A 383 2.35 -16.85 -11.59
CA PHE A 383 1.68 -16.71 -12.88
C PHE A 383 1.05 -18.04 -13.33
N GLY A 384 0.02 -17.97 -14.18
CA GLY A 384 -0.74 -19.15 -14.62
C GLY A 384 -1.51 -19.83 -13.48
N SER A 385 -1.68 -19.15 -12.34
CA SER A 385 -2.30 -19.70 -11.13
C SER A 385 -3.63 -19.00 -10.86
N GLU A 386 -4.68 -19.42 -11.57
CA GLU A 386 -6.05 -19.01 -11.25
C GLU A 386 -6.50 -19.67 -9.95
N VAL A 387 -6.86 -18.88 -8.93
CA VAL A 387 -7.45 -19.41 -7.69
C VAL A 387 -8.91 -19.79 -7.97
N THR A 388 -9.27 -21.05 -7.76
CA THR A 388 -10.62 -21.58 -8.00
C THR A 388 -11.39 -21.78 -6.71
N GLU A 389 -10.71 -22.04 -5.59
CA GLU A 389 -11.34 -22.20 -4.28
C GLU A 389 -10.55 -21.44 -3.19
N ALA A 390 -11.29 -20.86 -2.24
CA ALA A 390 -10.76 -20.26 -1.02
C ALA A 390 -11.69 -20.60 0.15
N ARG A 391 -11.19 -21.34 1.15
CA ARG A 391 -12.01 -21.76 2.31
C ARG A 391 -11.37 -21.32 3.60
N TRP A 392 -12.13 -20.63 4.45
CA TRP A 392 -11.69 -20.30 5.79
C TRP A 392 -11.77 -21.54 6.69
N LYS A 393 -10.64 -21.92 7.29
CA LYS A 393 -10.56 -23.05 8.21
C LYS A 393 -9.40 -22.88 9.17
N SER A 394 -9.61 -23.20 10.44
CA SER A 394 -8.55 -23.21 11.47
C SER A 394 -7.77 -21.89 11.55
N GLY A 395 -8.47 -20.75 11.41
CA GLY A 395 -7.87 -19.42 11.52
C GLY A 395 -7.09 -18.94 10.28
N ARG A 396 -7.20 -19.64 9.13
CA ARG A 396 -6.50 -19.30 7.88
C ARG A 396 -7.38 -19.53 6.65
N TRP A 397 -7.02 -18.88 5.55
CA TRP A 397 -7.58 -19.13 4.22
C TRP A 397 -6.78 -20.23 3.51
N HIS A 398 -7.46 -21.33 3.17
CA HIS A 398 -6.91 -22.40 2.33
C HIS A 398 -7.31 -22.18 0.88
N LEU A 399 -6.32 -22.08 -0.01
CA LEU A 399 -6.49 -21.75 -1.41
C LEU A 399 -6.22 -22.98 -2.29
N ILE A 400 -7.00 -23.15 -3.35
CA ILE A 400 -6.74 -24.12 -4.42
C ILE A 400 -6.73 -23.37 -5.75
N THR A 401 -5.72 -23.63 -6.57
CA THR A 401 -5.62 -23.10 -7.92
C THR A 401 -6.02 -24.12 -8.97
N ALA A 402 -6.32 -23.66 -10.19
CA ALA A 402 -6.78 -24.50 -11.31
C ALA A 402 -5.80 -25.60 -11.71
N ASP A 403 -4.50 -25.42 -11.47
CA ASP A 403 -3.44 -26.41 -11.67
C ASP A 403 -3.30 -27.40 -10.48
N GLY A 404 -4.16 -27.29 -9.47
CA GLY A 404 -4.19 -28.16 -8.29
C GLY A 404 -3.25 -27.75 -7.16
N HIS A 405 -2.49 -26.66 -7.30
CA HIS A 405 -1.65 -26.16 -6.21
C HIS A 405 -2.51 -25.70 -5.03
N LYS A 406 -2.01 -25.99 -3.82
CA LYS A 406 -2.67 -25.68 -2.55
C LYS A 406 -1.77 -24.79 -1.72
N ASP A 407 -2.35 -23.76 -1.12
CA ASP A 407 -1.64 -22.82 -0.23
C ASP A 407 -2.53 -22.45 0.97
N ALA A 408 -1.93 -21.88 2.01
CA ALA A 408 -2.64 -21.37 3.18
C ALA A 408 -2.07 -20.03 3.63
N VAL A 409 -2.95 -19.04 3.85
CA VAL A 409 -2.57 -17.66 4.19
C VAL A 409 -3.39 -17.14 5.36
N ASP A 410 -2.83 -16.22 6.14
CA ASP A 410 -3.49 -15.65 7.31
C ASP A 410 -4.48 -14.55 6.93
N ILE A 411 -4.16 -13.78 5.88
CA ILE A 411 -4.97 -12.69 5.35
C ILE A 411 -5.08 -12.86 3.83
N LEU A 412 -6.32 -12.85 3.33
CA LEU A 412 -6.61 -12.96 1.90
C LEU A 412 -7.08 -11.60 1.38
N ILE A 413 -6.45 -11.10 0.32
CA ILE A 413 -6.83 -9.87 -0.36
C ILE A 413 -7.28 -10.21 -1.78
N THR A 414 -8.53 -9.94 -2.11
CA THR A 414 -9.05 -10.10 -3.48
C THR A 414 -8.89 -8.78 -4.26
N ALA A 415 -8.13 -8.83 -5.34
CA ALA A 415 -7.82 -7.71 -6.23
C ALA A 415 -8.13 -8.08 -7.70
N THR A 416 -9.20 -8.87 -7.90
CA THR A 416 -9.60 -9.46 -9.20
C THR A 416 -10.16 -8.42 -10.17
N GLY A 417 -10.67 -7.30 -9.65
CA GLY A 417 -11.33 -6.25 -10.43
C GLY A 417 -12.77 -6.61 -10.79
N PHE A 418 -13.53 -5.63 -11.29
CA PHE A 418 -14.96 -5.79 -11.58
C PHE A 418 -15.28 -5.76 -13.09
N LEU A 419 -14.37 -5.29 -13.96
CA LEU A 419 -14.56 -5.29 -15.43
C LEU A 419 -13.59 -6.25 -16.11
N HIS A 420 -13.80 -7.55 -15.91
CA HIS A 420 -12.87 -8.57 -16.39
C HIS A 420 -13.52 -9.84 -16.96
N HIS A 421 -14.82 -10.03 -16.79
CA HIS A 421 -15.62 -11.06 -17.49
C HIS A 421 -16.30 -10.45 -18.70
N PRO A 422 -15.85 -10.72 -19.93
CA PRO A 422 -16.48 -10.21 -21.14
C PRO A 422 -17.97 -10.58 -21.22
N ALA A 423 -18.82 -9.62 -21.60
CA ALA A 423 -20.23 -9.86 -21.82
C ALA A 423 -20.49 -10.12 -23.31
N PHE A 424 -20.95 -11.34 -23.64
CA PHE A 424 -21.32 -11.70 -25.00
C PHE A 424 -22.81 -11.43 -25.26
N PRO A 425 -23.16 -10.78 -26.38
CA PRO A 425 -24.56 -10.51 -26.70
C PRO A 425 -25.25 -11.79 -27.17
N SER A 426 -26.50 -11.99 -26.76
CA SER A 426 -27.34 -13.10 -27.24
C SER A 426 -27.97 -12.74 -28.59
N ILE A 427 -27.19 -12.79 -29.68
CA ILE A 427 -27.65 -12.54 -31.05
C ILE A 427 -27.72 -13.87 -31.82
N PRO A 428 -28.86 -14.23 -32.43
CA PRO A 428 -28.98 -15.44 -33.24
C PRO A 428 -27.91 -15.48 -34.34
N GLY A 429 -27.23 -16.63 -34.49
CA GLY A 429 -26.22 -16.83 -35.54
C GLY A 429 -24.87 -16.16 -35.29
N LEU A 430 -24.59 -15.64 -34.09
CA LEU A 430 -23.27 -15.05 -33.77
C LEU A 430 -22.09 -15.99 -34.06
N ASP A 431 -22.26 -17.29 -33.77
CA ASP A 431 -21.24 -18.33 -34.04
C ASP A 431 -21.22 -18.79 -35.51
N ALA A 432 -22.19 -18.38 -36.33
CA ALA A 432 -22.32 -18.75 -37.74
C ALA A 432 -21.61 -17.77 -38.69
N PHE A 433 -21.07 -16.64 -38.19
CA PHE A 433 -20.33 -15.68 -39.00
C PHE A 433 -19.09 -16.34 -39.60
N GLY A 434 -18.94 -16.29 -40.93
CA GLY A 434 -17.81 -16.90 -41.65
C GLY A 434 -16.50 -16.13 -41.53
N GLY A 435 -16.56 -14.88 -41.06
CA GLY A 435 -15.39 -14.03 -40.80
C GLY A 435 -14.83 -14.16 -39.38
N ARG A 436 -13.94 -13.23 -39.01
CA ARG A 436 -13.33 -13.22 -37.66
C ARG A 436 -14.20 -12.45 -36.67
N THR A 437 -14.74 -13.12 -35.67
CA THR A 437 -15.36 -12.48 -34.49
C THR A 437 -14.33 -12.29 -33.37
N VAL A 438 -14.29 -11.12 -32.75
CA VAL A 438 -13.41 -10.82 -31.61
C VAL A 438 -14.10 -9.93 -30.58
N HIS A 439 -14.04 -10.31 -29.30
CA HIS A 439 -14.41 -9.41 -28.21
C HIS A 439 -13.26 -8.46 -27.90
N SER A 440 -13.54 -7.17 -27.71
CA SER A 440 -12.52 -6.13 -27.49
C SER A 440 -11.55 -6.43 -26.33
N ALA A 441 -12.05 -7.03 -25.24
CA ALA A 441 -11.25 -7.47 -24.09
C ALA A 441 -10.37 -8.71 -24.34
N GLN A 442 -10.51 -9.37 -25.49
CA GLN A 442 -9.76 -10.56 -25.90
C GLN A 442 -9.11 -10.31 -27.27
N TRP A 443 -8.67 -9.07 -27.50
CA TRP A 443 -8.13 -8.66 -28.78
C TRP A 443 -6.83 -9.39 -29.10
N ASP A 444 -6.88 -10.21 -30.15
CA ASP A 444 -5.74 -10.94 -30.67
C ASP A 444 -4.94 -10.04 -31.65
N PRO A 445 -3.61 -9.88 -31.45
CA PRO A 445 -2.76 -9.08 -32.35
C PRO A 445 -2.76 -9.52 -33.82
N SER A 446 -3.17 -10.75 -34.12
CA SER A 446 -3.28 -11.27 -35.49
C SER A 446 -4.49 -10.72 -36.25
N VAL A 447 -5.47 -10.12 -35.57
CA VAL A 447 -6.69 -9.56 -36.20
C VAL A 447 -6.31 -8.41 -37.14
N GLN A 448 -6.53 -8.63 -38.44
CA GLN A 448 -6.30 -7.62 -39.49
C GLN A 448 -7.59 -6.84 -39.75
N THR A 449 -7.58 -5.54 -39.49
CA THR A 449 -8.71 -4.64 -39.79
C THR A 449 -8.45 -3.72 -40.98
N THR A 450 -7.18 -3.44 -41.31
CA THR A 450 -6.82 -2.56 -42.42
C THR A 450 -7.36 -3.10 -43.75
N GLY A 451 -8.05 -2.25 -44.51
CA GLY A 451 -8.66 -2.61 -45.80
C GLY A 451 -9.81 -3.63 -45.70
N LYS A 452 -10.35 -3.90 -44.50
CA LYS A 452 -11.48 -4.81 -44.29
C LYS A 452 -12.80 -4.05 -44.11
N ARG A 453 -13.91 -4.77 -44.26
CA ARG A 453 -15.24 -4.36 -43.79
C ARG A 453 -15.38 -4.82 -42.35
N VAL A 454 -15.49 -3.89 -41.43
CA VAL A 454 -15.51 -4.17 -39.99
C VAL A 454 -16.87 -3.81 -39.42
N GLY A 455 -17.50 -4.75 -38.71
CA GLY A 455 -18.68 -4.48 -37.89
C GLY A 455 -18.26 -4.26 -36.45
N LEU A 456 -18.83 -3.26 -35.78
CA LEU A 456 -18.58 -2.95 -34.39
C LEU A 456 -19.90 -2.89 -33.63
N ILE A 457 -20.14 -3.87 -32.75
CA ILE A 457 -21.34 -3.91 -31.91
C ILE A 457 -21.04 -3.23 -30.57
N GLY A 458 -21.70 -2.11 -30.31
CA GLY A 458 -21.60 -1.36 -29.06
C GLY A 458 -20.79 -0.07 -29.16
N THR A 459 -21.32 1.00 -28.56
CA THR A 459 -20.77 2.37 -28.63
C THR A 459 -20.37 2.93 -27.28
N GLY A 460 -20.08 2.07 -26.29
CA GLY A 460 -19.48 2.46 -25.01
C GLY A 460 -18.07 3.05 -25.18
N SER A 461 -17.33 3.28 -24.08
CA SER A 461 -15.97 3.83 -24.14
C SER A 461 -15.06 3.06 -25.10
N THR A 462 -15.10 1.73 -25.05
CA THR A 462 -14.35 0.85 -25.96
C THR A 462 -14.77 1.02 -27.41
N GLY A 463 -16.07 1.03 -27.69
CA GLY A 463 -16.58 1.26 -29.04
C GLY A 463 -16.14 2.62 -29.60
N ALA A 464 -16.26 3.68 -28.82
CA ALA A 464 -15.84 5.02 -29.23
C ALA A 464 -14.32 5.12 -29.53
N GLN A 465 -13.49 4.42 -28.76
CA GLN A 465 -12.04 4.33 -29.00
C GLN A 465 -11.72 3.54 -30.27
N ILE A 466 -12.38 2.39 -30.47
CA ILE A 466 -12.18 1.56 -31.67
C ILE A 466 -12.66 2.30 -32.93
N THR A 467 -13.83 2.95 -32.89
CA THR A 467 -14.31 3.80 -34.00
C THR A 467 -13.29 4.87 -34.34
N ALA A 468 -12.76 5.59 -33.33
CA ALA A 468 -11.78 6.63 -33.54
C ALA A 468 -10.43 6.13 -34.07
N ALA A 469 -10.06 4.87 -33.77
CA ALA A 469 -8.82 4.27 -34.25
C ALA A 469 -8.94 3.66 -35.64
N LEU A 470 -10.12 3.13 -36.02
CA LEU A 470 -10.30 2.38 -37.25
C LEU A 470 -10.86 3.19 -38.42
N ALA A 471 -11.50 4.34 -38.16
CA ALA A 471 -12.24 5.11 -39.18
C ALA A 471 -11.42 5.45 -40.46
N ASP A 472 -10.10 5.59 -40.35
CA ASP A 472 -9.23 5.97 -41.47
C ASP A 472 -8.50 4.78 -42.13
N ASP A 473 -8.57 3.58 -41.54
CA ASP A 473 -7.76 2.42 -41.96
C ASP A 473 -8.57 1.28 -42.58
N VAL A 474 -9.88 1.23 -42.33
CA VAL A 474 -10.77 0.20 -42.87
C VAL A 474 -11.35 0.59 -44.23
N THR A 475 -11.88 -0.40 -44.97
CA THR A 475 -12.67 -0.14 -46.19
C THR A 475 -14.05 0.42 -45.82
N LYS A 476 -14.69 -0.17 -44.81
CA LYS A 476 -15.95 0.30 -44.24
C LYS A 476 -16.03 -0.12 -42.76
N LEU A 477 -16.55 0.75 -41.90
CA LEU A 477 -16.86 0.47 -40.49
C LEU A 477 -18.36 0.62 -40.25
N SER A 478 -19.08 -0.48 -40.05
CA SER A 478 -20.49 -0.46 -39.63
C SER A 478 -20.57 -0.50 -38.11
N VAL A 479 -20.99 0.60 -37.49
CA VAL A 479 -21.10 0.76 -36.04
C VAL A 479 -22.56 0.53 -35.63
N PHE A 480 -22.85 -0.62 -35.02
CA PHE A 480 -24.18 -0.98 -34.57
C PHE A 480 -24.44 -0.38 -33.18
N GLN A 481 -25.26 0.68 -33.16
CA GLN A 481 -25.57 1.46 -31.98
C GLN A 481 -27.00 1.18 -31.48
N ARG A 482 -27.11 0.51 -30.33
CA ARG A 482 -28.40 0.37 -29.64
C ARG A 482 -28.83 1.62 -28.89
N THR A 483 -27.89 2.26 -28.19
CA THR A 483 -28.16 3.48 -27.43
C THR A 483 -26.94 4.40 -27.54
N PRO A 484 -27.08 5.64 -28.01
CA PRO A 484 -25.96 6.58 -28.08
C PRO A 484 -25.42 6.92 -26.69
N GLN A 485 -24.15 7.31 -26.64
CA GLN A 485 -23.45 7.71 -25.43
C GLN A 485 -23.14 9.20 -25.43
N TRP A 486 -23.18 9.82 -24.25
CA TRP A 486 -22.62 11.15 -24.08
C TRP A 486 -21.09 11.06 -24.14
N VAL A 487 -20.50 11.70 -25.16
CA VAL A 487 -19.05 11.81 -25.33
C VAL A 487 -18.64 13.25 -25.05
N MET A 488 -17.75 13.44 -24.08
CA MET A 488 -17.18 14.73 -23.76
C MET A 488 -15.82 14.87 -24.45
N TRP A 489 -15.65 15.99 -25.15
CA TRP A 489 -14.35 16.35 -25.69
C TRP A 489 -13.41 16.76 -24.56
N ALA A 490 -12.19 16.24 -24.59
CA ALA A 490 -11.12 16.66 -23.71
C ALA A 490 -9.83 16.88 -24.51
N PRO A 491 -8.99 17.84 -24.12
CA PRO A 491 -7.73 18.10 -24.81
C PRO A 491 -6.81 16.88 -24.68
N SER A 492 -6.29 16.39 -25.80
CA SER A 492 -5.27 15.34 -25.84
C SER A 492 -3.97 15.95 -26.35
N PHE A 493 -3.10 16.35 -25.43
CA PHE A 493 -1.80 16.94 -25.74
C PHE A 493 -0.66 16.06 -25.22
N SER A 494 0.48 16.11 -25.90
CA SER A 494 1.72 15.50 -25.47
C SER A 494 2.44 16.37 -24.45
N TYR A 495 3.08 15.76 -23.46
CA TYR A 495 3.89 16.49 -22.48
C TYR A 495 5.21 16.93 -23.11
N HIS A 496 5.51 18.23 -22.99
CA HIS A 496 6.75 18.80 -23.51
C HIS A 496 7.99 18.19 -22.81
N PRO A 497 9.11 17.94 -23.51
CA PRO A 497 10.33 17.35 -22.93
C PRO A 497 10.87 18.08 -21.69
N VAL A 498 10.74 19.41 -21.67
CA VAL A 498 11.12 20.24 -20.51
C VAL A 498 10.32 19.87 -19.27
N SER A 499 9.02 19.58 -19.42
CA SER A 499 8.19 19.18 -18.28
C SER A 499 8.62 17.83 -17.71
N LYS A 500 8.97 16.86 -18.58
CA LYS A 500 9.50 15.55 -18.17
C LYS A 500 10.83 15.71 -17.44
N PHE A 501 11.73 16.53 -17.99
CA PHE A 501 13.02 16.86 -17.36
C PHE A 501 12.87 17.48 -15.97
N LEU A 502 11.96 18.45 -15.80
CA LEU A 502 11.71 19.07 -14.51
C LEU A 502 11.16 18.07 -13.48
N LEU A 503 10.23 17.19 -13.87
CA LEU A 503 9.70 16.16 -12.97
C LEU A 503 10.77 15.13 -12.57
N ARG A 504 11.67 14.73 -13.49
CA ARG A 504 12.82 13.88 -13.18
C ARG A 504 13.76 14.54 -12.17
N LYS A 505 14.09 15.82 -12.40
CA LYS A 505 15.04 16.56 -11.56
C LYS A 505 14.45 16.93 -10.19
N PHE A 506 13.16 17.19 -10.12
CA PHE A 506 12.46 17.62 -8.91
C PHE A 506 11.23 16.74 -8.63
N PRO A 507 11.39 15.54 -8.05
CA PRO A 507 10.30 14.58 -7.82
C PRO A 507 9.12 15.13 -7.00
N ALA A 508 9.35 16.15 -6.17
CA ALA A 508 8.28 16.83 -5.42
C ALA A 508 7.22 17.46 -6.35
N LEU A 509 7.60 17.89 -7.55
CA LEU A 509 6.66 18.42 -8.55
C LEU A 509 5.66 17.36 -9.03
N SER A 510 6.05 16.09 -9.07
CA SER A 510 5.12 15.00 -9.39
C SER A 510 4.02 14.87 -8.35
N LYS A 511 4.34 15.07 -7.06
CA LYS A 511 3.35 15.07 -5.97
C LYS A 511 2.37 16.24 -6.08
N VAL A 512 2.86 17.42 -6.46
CA VAL A 512 2.00 18.60 -6.72
C VAL A 512 1.08 18.34 -7.90
N SER A 513 1.62 17.83 -9.02
CA SER A 513 0.83 17.49 -10.20
C SER A 513 -0.23 16.43 -9.91
N TYR A 514 0.12 15.38 -9.15
CA TYR A 514 -0.79 14.34 -8.73
C TYR A 514 -1.95 14.92 -7.90
N ARG A 515 -1.63 15.71 -6.86
CA ARG A 515 -2.63 16.35 -5.99
C ARG A 515 -3.51 17.34 -6.76
N GLY A 516 -2.93 18.09 -7.70
CA GLY A 516 -3.68 18.99 -8.57
C GLY A 516 -4.77 18.26 -9.33
N TRP A 517 -4.41 17.20 -10.06
CA TRP A 517 -5.37 16.40 -10.81
C TRP A 517 -6.39 15.67 -9.91
N GLN A 518 -5.93 15.15 -8.77
CA GLN A 518 -6.79 14.53 -7.77
C GLN A 518 -7.92 15.49 -7.35
N THR A 519 -7.54 16.71 -6.94
CA THR A 519 -8.49 17.74 -6.49
C THR A 519 -9.41 18.18 -7.63
N THR A 520 -8.87 18.36 -8.85
CA THR A 520 -9.67 18.77 -10.01
C THR A 520 -10.74 17.74 -10.35
N LEU A 521 -10.39 16.46 -10.49
CA LEU A 521 -11.37 15.41 -10.82
C LEU A 521 -12.42 15.24 -9.74
N GLU A 522 -12.00 15.29 -8.48
CA GLU A 522 -12.90 15.20 -7.36
C GLU A 522 -13.89 16.37 -7.31
N ALA A 523 -13.40 17.60 -7.47
CA ALA A 523 -14.23 18.81 -7.45
C ALA A 523 -15.11 18.99 -8.69
N THR A 524 -14.88 18.22 -9.76
CA THR A 524 -15.63 18.28 -11.02
C THR A 524 -16.46 17.00 -11.23
N LEU A 525 -15.93 16.03 -11.99
CA LEU A 525 -16.63 14.78 -12.37
C LEU A 525 -17.07 13.96 -11.17
N GLY A 526 -16.29 13.93 -10.09
CA GLY A 526 -16.64 13.27 -8.83
C GLY A 526 -17.93 13.84 -8.23
N GLN A 527 -17.96 15.14 -7.94
CA GLN A 527 -19.15 15.81 -7.39
C GLN A 527 -20.36 15.81 -8.34
N ALA A 528 -20.12 15.98 -9.64
CA ALA A 528 -21.18 16.09 -10.64
C ALA A 528 -22.06 14.82 -10.72
N ALA A 529 -21.47 13.65 -10.50
CA ALA A 529 -22.18 12.37 -10.51
C ALA A 529 -23.10 12.17 -9.28
N ILE A 530 -22.84 12.88 -8.17
CA ILE A 530 -23.43 12.58 -6.86
C ILE A 530 -24.61 13.47 -6.50
N LYS A 531 -24.52 14.77 -6.77
CA LYS A 531 -25.57 15.73 -6.40
C LYS A 531 -25.84 16.74 -7.49
N GLU A 532 -27.07 17.24 -7.51
CA GLU A 532 -27.42 18.40 -8.34
C GLU A 532 -26.66 19.63 -7.87
N GLY A 533 -26.22 20.45 -8.82
CA GLY A 533 -25.43 21.63 -8.54
C GLY A 533 -24.71 22.14 -9.78
N TRP A 534 -23.97 23.23 -9.60
CA TRP A 534 -23.27 23.90 -10.71
C TRP A 534 -22.27 22.98 -11.41
N GLN A 535 -21.63 22.03 -10.70
CA GLN A 535 -20.72 21.05 -11.30
C GLN A 535 -21.45 20.13 -12.28
N ARG A 536 -22.63 19.61 -11.90
CA ARG A 536 -23.46 18.76 -12.76
C ARG A 536 -23.91 19.54 -13.99
N THR A 537 -24.37 20.78 -13.80
CA THR A 537 -24.76 21.68 -14.89
C THR A 537 -23.61 21.93 -15.87
N LEU A 538 -22.42 22.28 -15.34
CA LEU A 538 -21.24 22.56 -16.14
C LEU A 538 -20.81 21.35 -16.98
N MET A 539 -20.69 20.18 -16.36
CA MET A 539 -20.29 18.95 -17.06
C MET A 539 -21.35 18.48 -18.07
N SER A 540 -22.63 18.64 -17.74
CA SER A 540 -23.72 18.32 -18.67
C SER A 540 -23.74 19.26 -19.87
N ALA A 541 -23.49 20.55 -19.64
CA ALA A 541 -23.33 21.54 -20.72
C ALA A 541 -22.12 21.20 -21.59
N ALA A 542 -20.97 20.87 -20.99
CA ALA A 542 -19.77 20.47 -21.73
C ALA A 542 -20.00 19.25 -22.64
N ALA A 543 -20.71 18.22 -22.15
CA ALA A 543 -21.07 17.05 -22.97
C ALA A 543 -22.01 17.42 -24.14
N ARG A 544 -23.05 18.23 -23.88
CA ARG A 544 -23.97 18.70 -24.93
C ARG A 544 -23.28 19.58 -25.98
N LEU A 545 -22.41 20.48 -25.54
CA LEU A 545 -21.63 21.35 -26.44
C LEU A 545 -20.63 20.53 -27.27
N SER A 546 -20.03 19.48 -26.68
CA SER A 546 -19.15 18.56 -27.41
C SER A 546 -19.88 17.91 -28.59
N LEU A 547 -21.10 17.43 -28.39
CA LEU A 547 -21.94 16.89 -29.46
C LEU A 547 -22.35 17.97 -30.48
N ARG A 548 -22.78 19.14 -30.00
CA ARG A 548 -23.26 20.25 -30.84
C ARG A 548 -22.18 20.76 -31.80
N PHE A 549 -20.96 20.92 -31.33
CA PHE A 549 -19.84 21.44 -32.12
C PHE A 549 -19.02 20.33 -32.80
N GLY A 550 -19.02 19.11 -32.25
CA GLY A 550 -18.30 17.98 -32.82
C GLY A 550 -18.96 17.39 -34.06
N VAL A 551 -20.30 17.38 -34.10
CA VAL A 551 -21.08 16.83 -35.23
C VAL A 551 -21.69 17.98 -36.04
N LYS A 552 -21.37 18.06 -37.33
CA LYS A 552 -21.84 19.13 -38.22
C LYS A 552 -23.26 18.87 -38.72
N ASP A 553 -23.48 17.67 -39.25
CA ASP A 553 -24.77 17.20 -39.76
C ASP A 553 -25.84 17.21 -38.65
N LYS A 554 -27.04 17.71 -38.97
CA LYS A 554 -28.13 17.83 -37.99
C LYS A 554 -28.80 16.48 -37.71
N ALA A 555 -29.06 15.67 -38.73
CA ALA A 555 -29.70 14.36 -38.58
C ALA A 555 -28.78 13.41 -37.82
N LEU A 556 -27.49 13.35 -38.17
CA LEU A 556 -26.51 12.54 -37.42
C LEU A 556 -26.40 12.99 -35.95
N ARG A 557 -26.48 14.30 -35.69
CA ARG A 557 -26.47 14.82 -34.32
C ARG A 557 -27.69 14.36 -33.53
N GLU A 558 -28.87 14.33 -34.15
CA GLU A 558 -30.09 13.80 -33.53
C GLU A 558 -29.93 12.31 -33.21
N THR A 559 -29.41 11.50 -34.15
CA THR A 559 -29.10 10.07 -33.95
C THR A 559 -28.09 9.81 -32.83
N LEU A 560 -27.12 10.70 -32.65
CA LEU A 560 -26.09 10.62 -31.61
C LEU A 560 -26.52 11.28 -30.28
N THR A 561 -27.72 11.84 -30.18
CA THR A 561 -28.22 12.48 -28.95
C THR A 561 -28.86 11.43 -28.04
N PRO A 562 -28.30 11.16 -26.85
CA PRO A 562 -28.94 10.27 -25.89
C PRO A 562 -30.21 10.85 -25.29
N ASP A 563 -31.17 9.96 -25.02
CA ASP A 563 -32.46 10.23 -24.37
C ASP A 563 -32.37 10.35 -22.84
N TYR A 564 -31.19 10.07 -22.27
CA TYR A 564 -30.90 10.18 -20.84
C TYR A 564 -29.95 11.36 -20.54
N GLN A 565 -29.88 11.78 -19.27
CA GLN A 565 -29.03 12.91 -18.88
C GLN A 565 -27.52 12.60 -18.96
N PRO A 566 -26.66 13.57 -19.34
CA PRO A 566 -25.21 13.42 -19.20
C PRO A 566 -24.80 12.99 -17.79
N LEU A 567 -23.75 12.18 -17.68
CA LEU A 567 -23.24 11.56 -16.44
C LEU A 567 -24.10 10.45 -15.82
N CYS A 568 -25.25 10.11 -16.38
CA CYS A 568 -26.02 8.96 -15.90
C CYS A 568 -25.24 7.64 -16.04
N LYS A 569 -24.40 7.54 -17.09
CA LYS A 569 -23.38 6.51 -17.25
C LYS A 569 -21.99 7.13 -17.07
N ARG A 570 -20.94 6.30 -16.92
CA ARG A 570 -19.55 6.78 -16.98
C ARG A 570 -19.35 7.59 -18.26
N LEU A 571 -18.91 8.83 -18.13
CA LEU A 571 -18.80 9.74 -19.27
C LEU A 571 -17.67 9.28 -20.19
N VAL A 572 -17.95 9.14 -21.49
CA VAL A 572 -16.93 8.77 -22.47
C VAL A 572 -16.08 10.01 -22.77
N ILE A 573 -14.76 9.88 -22.65
CA ILE A 573 -13.81 10.95 -22.96
C ILE A 573 -13.15 10.66 -24.30
N SER A 574 -13.34 11.54 -25.29
CA SER A 574 -12.69 11.38 -26.59
C SER A 574 -12.58 12.71 -27.33
N SER A 575 -11.40 13.00 -27.88
CA SER A 575 -11.18 14.13 -28.78
C SER A 575 -11.45 13.81 -30.25
N LYS A 576 -11.61 12.53 -30.61
CA LYS A 576 -11.63 12.06 -32.01
C LYS A 576 -12.95 11.43 -32.44
N PHE A 577 -13.75 10.90 -31.51
CA PHE A 577 -14.95 10.10 -31.83
C PHE A 577 -15.94 10.82 -32.77
N TYR A 578 -16.34 12.05 -32.43
CA TYR A 578 -17.30 12.78 -33.28
C TYR A 578 -16.75 13.12 -34.66
N GLY A 579 -15.43 13.29 -34.81
CA GLY A 579 -14.81 13.43 -36.13
C GLY A 579 -14.83 12.11 -36.90
N ALA A 580 -14.44 11.03 -36.25
CA ALA A 580 -14.36 9.70 -36.85
C ALA A 580 -15.72 9.18 -37.33
N VAL A 581 -16.80 9.36 -36.56
CA VAL A 581 -18.14 8.90 -36.94
C VAL A 581 -18.73 9.66 -38.13
N GLN A 582 -18.15 10.79 -38.53
CA GLN A 582 -18.53 11.56 -39.71
C GLN A 582 -17.72 11.21 -40.96
N SER A 583 -16.78 10.26 -40.87
CA SER A 583 -16.05 9.77 -42.05
C SER A 583 -16.99 9.03 -42.99
N ASP A 584 -16.83 9.20 -44.31
CA ASP A 584 -17.61 8.49 -45.35
C ASP A 584 -17.45 6.95 -45.25
N ARG A 585 -16.37 6.51 -44.58
CA ARG A 585 -16.09 5.08 -44.32
C ARG A 585 -16.85 4.53 -43.14
N VAL A 586 -17.39 5.38 -42.27
CA VAL A 586 -18.17 4.95 -41.09
C VAL A 586 -19.64 5.01 -41.43
N ASP A 587 -20.34 3.94 -41.11
CA ASP A 587 -21.80 3.84 -41.19
C ASP A 587 -22.35 3.60 -39.78
N LEU A 588 -23.19 4.51 -39.30
CA LEU A 588 -23.81 4.40 -37.98
C LEU A 588 -25.17 3.74 -38.14
N VAL A 589 -25.26 2.48 -37.76
CA VAL A 589 -26.45 1.64 -37.90
C VAL A 589 -27.23 1.66 -36.59
N THR A 590 -28.48 2.11 -36.62
CA THR A 590 -29.35 2.20 -35.42
C THR A 590 -30.49 1.21 -35.40
N GLU A 591 -30.73 0.57 -36.53
CA GLU A 591 -31.67 -0.52 -36.71
C GLU A 591 -31.25 -1.69 -35.80
N GLY A 592 -32.25 -2.35 -35.19
CA GLY A 592 -32.00 -3.52 -34.35
C GLY A 592 -31.35 -4.63 -35.16
N ILE A 593 -30.42 -5.37 -34.55
CA ILE A 593 -29.87 -6.59 -35.16
C ILE A 593 -30.90 -7.71 -35.00
N ASP A 594 -31.28 -8.34 -36.12
CA ASP A 594 -32.19 -9.49 -36.13
C ASP A 594 -31.40 -10.78 -35.91
N HIS A 595 -30.42 -11.05 -36.78
CA HIS A 595 -29.51 -12.19 -36.68
C HIS A 595 -28.18 -11.91 -37.40
N ILE A 596 -27.25 -12.85 -37.26
CA ILE A 596 -25.97 -12.87 -37.97
C ILE A 596 -25.98 -14.09 -38.89
N GLU A 597 -25.65 -13.88 -40.17
CA GLU A 597 -25.45 -14.94 -41.16
C GLU A 597 -23.97 -15.04 -41.54
N GLU A 598 -23.61 -16.04 -42.35
CA GLU A 598 -22.21 -16.31 -42.72
C GLU A 598 -21.48 -15.08 -43.27
N ARG A 599 -22.18 -14.21 -44.02
CA ARG A 599 -21.60 -13.04 -44.68
C ARG A 599 -21.57 -11.77 -43.83
N GLY A 600 -22.31 -11.71 -42.72
CA GLY A 600 -22.40 -10.47 -41.94
C GLY A 600 -23.63 -10.36 -41.04
N VAL A 601 -23.96 -9.11 -40.70
CA VAL A 601 -25.04 -8.77 -39.75
C VAL A 601 -26.28 -8.37 -40.53
N VAL A 602 -27.42 -8.99 -40.20
CA VAL A 602 -28.72 -8.64 -40.77
C VAL A 602 -29.51 -7.82 -39.75
N THR A 603 -29.92 -6.62 -40.15
CA THR A 603 -30.76 -5.74 -39.32
C THR A 603 -32.25 -6.05 -39.52
N ALA A 604 -33.08 -5.56 -38.61
CA ALA A 604 -34.52 -5.85 -38.56
C ALA A 604 -35.32 -5.33 -39.77
N ASP A 605 -34.74 -4.42 -40.54
CA ASP A 605 -35.28 -3.95 -41.83
C ASP A 605 -34.94 -4.89 -43.00
N GLY A 606 -34.20 -5.98 -42.75
CA GLY A 606 -33.74 -6.95 -43.74
C GLY A 606 -32.45 -6.56 -44.45
N THR A 607 -31.80 -5.45 -44.06
CA THR A 607 -30.54 -5.02 -44.68
C THR A 607 -29.38 -5.92 -44.20
N LEU A 608 -28.62 -6.45 -45.17
CA LEU A 608 -27.39 -7.18 -44.89
C LEU A 608 -26.20 -6.21 -44.92
N HIS A 609 -25.51 -6.10 -43.80
CA HIS A 609 -24.21 -5.47 -43.70
C HIS A 609 -23.14 -6.55 -43.85
N GLU A 610 -22.54 -6.66 -45.03
CA GLU A 610 -21.47 -7.63 -45.28
C GLU A 610 -20.16 -7.23 -44.58
N LEU A 611 -19.57 -8.16 -43.84
CA LEU A 611 -18.40 -7.91 -42.99
C LEU A 611 -17.32 -8.97 -43.21
N ASP A 612 -16.06 -8.59 -42.97
CA ASP A 612 -14.94 -9.53 -42.90
C ASP A 612 -14.52 -9.78 -41.43
N VAL A 613 -14.73 -8.79 -40.57
CA VAL A 613 -14.40 -8.84 -39.13
C VAL A 613 -15.57 -8.28 -38.32
N LEU A 614 -15.94 -8.97 -37.24
CA LEU A 614 -16.96 -8.55 -36.30
C LEU A 614 -16.34 -8.31 -34.91
N VAL A 615 -16.43 -7.08 -34.42
CA VAL A 615 -15.90 -6.66 -33.12
C VAL A 615 -17.03 -6.49 -32.12
N LEU A 616 -16.92 -7.17 -30.98
CA LEU A 616 -17.84 -7.04 -29.85
C LEU A 616 -17.26 -6.07 -28.81
N ALA A 617 -17.82 -4.87 -28.74
CA ALA A 617 -17.55 -3.86 -27.72
C ALA A 617 -18.70 -3.81 -26.71
N THR A 618 -19.14 -4.99 -26.27
CA THR A 618 -20.39 -5.24 -25.54
C THR A 618 -20.26 -5.20 -24.02
N GLY A 619 -19.07 -4.91 -23.50
CA GLY A 619 -18.84 -4.64 -22.08
C GLY A 619 -18.48 -5.88 -21.27
N PHE A 620 -18.83 -5.86 -19.98
CA PHE A 620 -18.44 -6.86 -19.00
C PHE A 620 -19.59 -7.15 -18.03
N ASP A 621 -19.57 -8.31 -17.38
CA ASP A 621 -20.31 -8.54 -16.14
C ASP A 621 -19.61 -7.81 -14.98
N ALA A 622 -20.20 -6.68 -14.57
CA ALA A 622 -19.65 -5.81 -13.54
C ALA A 622 -19.92 -6.29 -12.09
N HIS A 623 -20.74 -7.32 -11.90
CA HIS A 623 -21.16 -7.81 -10.58
C HIS A 623 -20.55 -9.18 -10.23
N ALA A 624 -19.73 -9.75 -11.12
CA ALA A 624 -19.04 -11.01 -10.87
C ALA A 624 -17.93 -10.88 -9.80
N TYR A 625 -17.17 -9.78 -9.79
CA TYR A 625 -16.04 -9.53 -8.87
C TYR A 625 -15.03 -10.70 -8.77
N MET A 626 -15.17 -11.59 -7.78
CA MET A 626 -14.32 -12.77 -7.59
C MET A 626 -14.97 -14.08 -8.05
N ARG A 627 -16.25 -14.07 -8.45
CA ARG A 627 -16.88 -15.22 -9.10
C ARG A 627 -16.15 -15.51 -10.43
N PRO A 628 -15.96 -16.78 -10.82
CA PRO A 628 -16.57 -17.99 -10.26
C PRO A 628 -15.74 -18.68 -9.16
N MET A 629 -14.77 -18.00 -8.53
CA MET A 629 -14.04 -18.58 -7.40
C MET A 629 -15.01 -18.96 -6.29
N GLN A 630 -14.94 -20.21 -5.83
CA GLN A 630 -15.72 -20.67 -4.70
C GLN A 630 -15.07 -20.18 -3.41
N ILE A 631 -15.71 -19.22 -2.73
CA ILE A 631 -15.23 -18.68 -1.45
C ILE A 631 -16.18 -19.10 -0.33
N GLU A 632 -15.66 -19.72 0.72
CA GLU A 632 -16.40 -20.20 1.88
C GLU A 632 -15.86 -19.56 3.17
N GLY A 633 -16.75 -18.93 3.94
CA GLY A 633 -16.45 -18.25 5.20
C GLY A 633 -16.53 -19.16 6.44
N ASP A 634 -16.52 -18.53 7.63
CA ASP A 634 -16.36 -19.23 8.93
C ASP A 634 -17.55 -20.11 9.35
N SER A 635 -18.76 -19.78 8.88
CA SER A 635 -19.98 -20.55 9.11
C SER A 635 -20.28 -21.58 8.02
N GLY A 636 -19.35 -21.81 7.08
CA GLY A 636 -19.58 -22.61 5.87
C GLY A 636 -20.44 -21.90 4.81
N THR A 637 -20.82 -20.64 5.05
CA THR A 637 -21.57 -19.83 4.08
C THR A 637 -20.68 -19.52 2.88
N THR A 638 -21.19 -19.79 1.69
CA THR A 638 -20.50 -19.48 0.44
C THR A 638 -20.75 -18.04 0.02
N LEU A 639 -19.82 -17.47 -0.76
CA LEU A 639 -20.01 -16.15 -1.36
C LEU A 639 -21.24 -16.10 -2.26
N ASP A 640 -21.56 -17.19 -2.95
CA ASP A 640 -22.73 -17.25 -3.82
C ASP A 640 -24.04 -17.14 -3.05
N GLU A 641 -24.13 -17.76 -1.87
CA GLU A 641 -25.26 -17.60 -0.96
C GLU A 641 -25.31 -16.17 -0.39
N ALA A 642 -24.17 -15.64 0.09
CA ALA A 642 -24.10 -14.29 0.64
C ALA A 642 -24.48 -13.20 -0.38
N TRP A 643 -24.23 -13.46 -1.67
CA TRP A 643 -24.53 -12.56 -2.78
C TRP A 643 -25.68 -13.06 -3.68
N ALA A 644 -26.61 -13.85 -3.13
CA ALA A 644 -27.78 -14.32 -3.88
C ALA A 644 -28.60 -13.15 -4.44
N GLU A 645 -28.78 -12.09 -3.65
CA GLU A 645 -29.50 -10.86 -4.02
C GLU A 645 -28.60 -9.79 -4.66
N GLY A 646 -27.35 -10.13 -4.95
CA GLY A 646 -26.33 -9.24 -5.52
C GLY A 646 -25.15 -8.99 -4.57
N PRO A 647 -24.07 -8.38 -5.06
CA PRO A 647 -22.87 -8.15 -4.25
C PRO A 647 -23.13 -7.22 -3.07
N VAL A 648 -22.72 -7.66 -1.87
CA VAL A 648 -22.80 -6.88 -0.64
C VAL A 648 -21.44 -6.86 0.04
N GLY A 649 -21.02 -5.68 0.49
CA GLY A 649 -19.81 -5.51 1.29
C GLY A 649 -19.94 -4.36 2.28
N TYR A 650 -19.03 -4.34 3.24
CA TYR A 650 -18.86 -3.27 4.21
C TYR A 650 -17.78 -2.30 3.72
N ARG A 651 -18.18 -1.04 3.50
CA ARG A 651 -17.30 0.07 3.08
C ARG A 651 -16.43 -0.23 1.85
N THR A 652 -16.89 -1.10 0.94
CA THR A 652 -16.17 -1.53 -0.29
C THR A 652 -14.89 -2.35 -0.07
N VAL A 653 -14.55 -2.72 1.18
CA VAL A 653 -13.24 -3.31 1.52
C VAL A 653 -13.33 -4.61 2.33
N ALA A 654 -14.42 -4.86 3.04
CA ALA A 654 -14.59 -6.08 3.85
C ALA A 654 -15.97 -6.70 3.64
N MET A 655 -16.17 -7.94 4.09
CA MET A 655 -17.46 -8.65 3.99
C MET A 655 -17.74 -9.39 5.29
N SER A 656 -19.00 -9.35 5.76
CA SER A 656 -19.40 -10.10 6.95
C SER A 656 -19.42 -11.60 6.66
N GLY A 657 -18.99 -12.41 7.63
CA GLY A 657 -18.89 -13.86 7.49
C GLY A 657 -17.62 -14.37 6.80
N PHE A 658 -16.73 -13.47 6.33
CA PHE A 658 -15.47 -13.81 5.65
C PHE A 658 -14.27 -13.20 6.42
N PRO A 659 -13.79 -13.84 7.50
CA PRO A 659 -12.77 -13.26 8.36
C PRO A 659 -11.43 -13.08 7.64
N ASN A 660 -10.69 -12.02 7.98
CA ASN A 660 -9.40 -11.68 7.38
C ASN A 660 -9.41 -11.59 5.83
N LEU A 661 -10.58 -11.48 5.21
CA LEU A 661 -10.75 -11.28 3.78
C LEU A 661 -11.01 -9.81 3.51
N PHE A 662 -10.15 -9.20 2.71
CA PHE A 662 -10.30 -7.83 2.24
C PHE A 662 -10.42 -7.78 0.71
N THR A 663 -11.22 -6.85 0.21
CA THR A 663 -11.41 -6.64 -1.23
C THR A 663 -10.84 -5.29 -1.64
N LEU A 664 -10.12 -5.24 -2.77
CA LEU A 664 -9.71 -3.99 -3.41
C LEU A 664 -10.55 -3.75 -4.64
N VAL A 665 -11.22 -2.60 -4.67
CA VAL A 665 -12.22 -2.24 -5.67
C VAL A 665 -13.35 -3.29 -5.69
N GLY A 666 -13.75 -3.72 -4.49
CA GLY A 666 -14.79 -4.72 -4.25
C GLY A 666 -16.22 -4.16 -4.33
N PRO A 667 -17.21 -4.85 -3.74
CA PRO A 667 -18.63 -4.50 -3.85
C PRO A 667 -18.94 -3.03 -3.65
N HIS A 668 -19.93 -2.55 -4.38
CA HIS A 668 -20.31 -1.13 -4.48
C HIS A 668 -19.22 -0.23 -5.10
N SER A 669 -18.22 -0.80 -5.77
CA SER A 669 -17.40 -0.06 -6.73
C SER A 669 -18.19 0.14 -8.04
N PRO A 670 -17.95 1.22 -8.80
CA PRO A 670 -16.89 2.22 -8.61
C PRO A 670 -17.27 3.37 -7.66
N VAL A 671 -16.24 4.10 -7.23
CA VAL A 671 -16.37 5.39 -6.53
C VAL A 671 -16.58 6.52 -7.54
N GLY A 672 -17.79 6.58 -8.14
CA GLY A 672 -18.16 7.59 -9.13
C GLY A 672 -17.25 7.65 -10.37
N ASN A 673 -17.15 8.83 -10.99
CA ASN A 673 -16.19 9.11 -12.08
C ASN A 673 -14.80 9.49 -11.53
N TYR A 674 -14.25 8.66 -10.64
CA TYR A 674 -12.94 8.87 -10.02
C TYR A 674 -11.90 7.85 -10.51
N ALA A 675 -10.62 8.16 -10.31
CA ALA A 675 -9.55 7.25 -10.71
C ALA A 675 -9.47 6.05 -9.77
N ILE A 676 -9.54 4.85 -10.34
CA ILE A 676 -9.46 3.60 -9.58
C ILE A 676 -8.09 3.44 -8.91
N THR A 677 -7.01 4.00 -9.46
CA THR A 677 -5.69 4.09 -8.79
C THR A 677 -5.81 4.72 -7.40
N GLY A 678 -6.52 5.84 -7.30
CA GLY A 678 -6.74 6.56 -6.04
C GLY A 678 -7.66 5.81 -5.06
N VAL A 679 -8.64 5.05 -5.58
CA VAL A 679 -9.53 4.20 -4.78
C VAL A 679 -8.75 3.03 -4.19
N ALA A 680 -8.04 2.27 -5.04
CA ALA A 680 -7.24 1.12 -4.61
C ALA A 680 -6.15 1.53 -3.61
N ASP A 681 -5.53 2.69 -3.80
CA ASP A 681 -4.56 3.25 -2.86
C ASP A 681 -5.19 3.50 -1.47
N ALA A 682 -6.34 4.17 -1.41
CA ALA A 682 -7.04 4.44 -0.15
C ALA A 682 -7.53 3.17 0.55
N GLN A 683 -8.04 2.20 -0.22
CA GLN A 683 -8.46 0.90 0.32
C GLN A 683 -7.26 0.11 0.83
N SER A 684 -6.13 0.13 0.13
CA SER A 684 -4.90 -0.52 0.59
C SER A 684 -4.37 0.12 1.87
N ASP A 685 -4.49 1.44 2.05
CA ASP A 685 -4.15 2.11 3.33
C ASP A 685 -5.04 1.61 4.48
N TYR A 686 -6.34 1.42 4.22
CA TYR A 686 -7.26 0.87 5.21
C TYR A 686 -6.96 -0.57 5.57
N VAL A 687 -6.64 -1.41 4.58
CA VAL A 687 -6.18 -2.79 4.80
C VAL A 687 -4.90 -2.79 5.64
N MET A 688 -3.93 -1.94 5.32
CA MET A 688 -2.68 -1.83 6.12
C MET A 688 -2.93 -1.49 7.59
N ARG A 689 -3.95 -0.67 7.90
CA ARG A 689 -4.33 -0.39 9.31
C ARG A 689 -4.86 -1.63 10.01
N TRP A 690 -5.69 -2.42 9.32
CA TRP A 690 -6.13 -3.71 9.84
C TRP A 690 -4.95 -4.68 10.03
N VAL A 691 -4.02 -4.74 9.07
CA VAL A 691 -2.80 -5.55 9.20
C VAL A 691 -2.02 -5.14 10.45
N THR A 692 -1.77 -3.84 10.65
CA THR A 692 -1.11 -3.34 11.86
C THR A 692 -1.87 -3.71 13.13
N LEU A 693 -3.20 -3.62 13.15
CA LEU A 693 -4.01 -3.98 14.31
C LEU A 693 -3.99 -5.49 14.59
N ILE A 694 -4.12 -6.32 13.56
CA ILE A 694 -4.05 -7.78 13.64
C ILE A 694 -2.70 -8.19 14.21
N ASP A 695 -1.63 -7.63 13.66
CA ASP A 695 -0.27 -7.95 14.04
C ASP A 695 0.06 -7.47 15.47
N ARG A 696 -0.21 -6.20 15.77
CA ARG A 696 0.06 -5.58 17.08
C ARG A 696 -0.73 -6.22 18.21
N ASN A 697 -2.00 -6.54 17.99
CA ASN A 697 -2.88 -7.04 19.05
C ASN A 697 -3.01 -8.57 19.06
N GLY A 698 -2.38 -9.26 18.10
CA GLY A 698 -2.48 -10.72 17.94
C GLY A 698 -3.91 -11.19 17.70
N PHE A 699 -4.66 -10.49 16.85
CA PHE A 699 -5.98 -10.96 16.43
C PHE A 699 -5.82 -12.18 15.51
N ALA A 700 -6.57 -13.24 15.81
CA ALA A 700 -6.68 -14.42 14.97
C ALA A 700 -7.57 -14.13 13.76
N SER A 701 -8.70 -13.49 14.00
CA SER A 701 -9.70 -13.18 12.98
C SER A 701 -10.29 -11.78 13.20
N VAL A 702 -10.56 -11.07 12.10
CA VAL A 702 -11.34 -9.83 12.08
C VAL A 702 -12.39 -9.92 10.98
N THR A 703 -13.65 -9.65 11.31
CA THR A 703 -14.76 -9.64 10.34
C THR A 703 -15.75 -8.54 10.72
N PRO A 704 -16.29 -7.74 9.78
CA PRO A 704 -17.35 -6.81 10.09
C PRO A 704 -18.59 -7.57 10.57
N THR A 705 -19.34 -7.01 11.51
CA THR A 705 -20.60 -7.58 11.98
C THR A 705 -21.67 -7.50 10.89
N GLN A 706 -22.67 -8.38 10.94
CA GLN A 706 -23.80 -8.34 10.02
C GLN A 706 -24.56 -7.02 10.17
N ASP A 707 -24.88 -6.61 11.41
CA ASP A 707 -25.56 -5.35 11.70
C ASP A 707 -24.84 -4.12 11.14
N ALA A 708 -23.51 -4.05 11.24
CA ALA A 708 -22.74 -2.95 10.70
C ALA A 708 -22.75 -2.95 9.15
N THR A 709 -22.73 -4.14 8.56
CA THR A 709 -22.83 -4.33 7.11
C THR A 709 -24.20 -3.93 6.59
N ASP A 710 -25.26 -4.33 7.27
CA ASP A 710 -26.64 -4.00 6.91
C ASP A 710 -26.91 -2.50 7.06
N ARG A 711 -26.54 -1.90 8.19
CA ARG A 711 -26.66 -0.45 8.42
C ARG A 711 -25.94 0.36 7.34
N PHE A 712 -24.70 -0.01 6.99
CA PHE A 712 -23.96 0.65 5.92
C PHE A 712 -24.69 0.54 4.57
N ASN A 713 -25.23 -0.63 4.26
CA ASN A 713 -25.93 -0.86 2.99
C ASN A 713 -27.31 -0.17 2.93
N GLU A 714 -28.02 -0.06 4.04
CA GLU A 714 -29.23 0.74 4.16
C GLU A 714 -28.96 2.23 3.93
N GLU A 715 -27.93 2.78 4.59
CA GLU A 715 -27.48 4.16 4.36
C GLU A 715 -27.09 4.41 2.90
N ARG A 716 -26.38 3.44 2.30
CA ARG A 716 -25.96 3.49 0.89
C ARG A 716 -27.17 3.51 -0.05
N ARG A 717 -28.13 2.60 0.17
CA ARG A 717 -29.37 2.51 -0.61
C ARG A 717 -30.20 3.80 -0.48
N ALA A 718 -30.29 4.36 0.73
CA ALA A 718 -30.98 5.62 0.98
C ALA A 718 -30.33 6.84 0.27
N ALA A 719 -29.01 6.81 0.05
CA ALA A 719 -28.30 7.87 -0.67
C ALA A 719 -28.36 7.74 -2.20
N THR A 720 -28.76 6.58 -2.72
CA THR A 720 -28.75 6.27 -4.17
C THR A 720 -29.63 7.20 -5.02
N PRO A 721 -30.83 7.63 -4.59
CA PRO A 721 -31.68 8.52 -5.39
C PRO A 721 -31.06 9.87 -5.77
N GLY A 722 -30.02 10.33 -5.06
CA GLY A 722 -29.33 11.59 -5.40
C GLY A 722 -28.42 11.48 -6.64
N LEU A 723 -28.03 10.25 -7.01
CA LEU A 723 -27.08 9.99 -8.08
C LEU A 723 -27.68 10.28 -9.46
N VAL A 724 -26.85 10.79 -10.38
CA VAL A 724 -27.27 10.89 -11.79
C VAL A 724 -27.55 9.50 -12.37
N ALA A 725 -26.82 8.47 -11.92
CA ALA A 725 -27.05 7.09 -12.35
C ALA A 725 -28.46 6.57 -12.01
N ALA A 726 -29.15 7.18 -11.05
CA ALA A 726 -30.53 6.84 -10.70
C ALA A 726 -31.57 7.56 -11.58
N SER A 727 -31.16 8.38 -12.56
CA SER A 727 -32.07 9.16 -13.40
C SER A 727 -32.71 8.38 -14.55
N GLY A 728 -32.70 7.04 -14.51
CA GLY A 728 -33.42 6.18 -15.45
C GLY A 728 -32.64 5.65 -16.67
N CYS A 729 -31.32 5.79 -16.74
CA CYS A 729 -30.54 5.19 -17.84
C CYS A 729 -30.17 3.72 -17.58
N GLN A 730 -30.09 2.94 -18.65
CA GLN A 730 -29.58 1.57 -18.61
C GLN A 730 -28.05 1.56 -18.56
N SER A 731 -27.46 1.12 -17.45
CA SER A 731 -26.01 1.10 -17.24
C SER A 731 -25.56 -0.17 -16.54
N TRP A 732 -24.27 -0.50 -16.66
CA TRP A 732 -23.67 -1.63 -15.94
C TRP A 732 -23.56 -1.40 -14.43
N TYR A 733 -23.96 -0.23 -13.92
CA TYR A 733 -24.06 0.02 -12.48
C TYR A 733 -25.29 -0.65 -11.85
N LEU A 734 -26.30 -1.01 -12.63
CA LEU A 734 -27.60 -1.43 -12.09
C LEU A 734 -27.53 -2.86 -11.53
N GLY A 735 -27.91 -3.01 -10.26
CA GLY A 735 -28.08 -4.32 -9.63
C GLY A 735 -29.37 -5.02 -10.08
N LYS A 736 -29.63 -6.20 -9.50
CA LYS A 736 -30.83 -7.01 -9.80
C LYS A 736 -32.15 -6.28 -9.51
N ASP A 737 -32.14 -5.36 -8.56
CA ASP A 737 -33.29 -4.54 -8.16
C ASP A 737 -33.52 -3.32 -9.08
N GLY A 738 -32.70 -3.17 -10.14
CA GLY A 738 -32.74 -2.05 -11.07
C GLY A 738 -32.19 -0.73 -10.50
N ARG A 739 -31.57 -0.76 -9.32
CA ARG A 739 -30.96 0.43 -8.69
C ARG A 739 -29.44 0.43 -8.88
N PRO A 740 -28.80 1.61 -8.95
CA PRO A 740 -27.33 1.68 -8.99
C PRO A 740 -26.67 1.02 -7.77
N ASP A 741 -25.89 -0.01 -8.01
CA ASP A 741 -25.01 -0.67 -7.05
C ASP A 741 -23.59 -0.11 -7.15
N MET A 742 -23.44 1.10 -6.64
CA MET A 742 -22.17 1.82 -6.59
C MET A 742 -22.07 2.69 -5.35
N TRP A 743 -20.89 3.24 -5.10
CA TRP A 743 -20.65 4.15 -4.00
C TRP A 743 -21.37 5.49 -4.24
N PRO A 744 -22.31 5.89 -3.35
CA PRO A 744 -23.21 6.99 -3.63
C PRO A 744 -22.71 8.35 -3.14
N TRP A 745 -21.53 8.42 -2.53
CA TRP A 745 -20.99 9.67 -1.95
C TRP A 745 -19.70 10.13 -2.61
N SER A 746 -19.13 11.24 -2.12
CA SER A 746 -17.91 11.81 -2.67
C SER A 746 -16.69 10.90 -2.50
N PRO A 747 -15.70 10.97 -3.41
CA PRO A 747 -14.41 10.34 -3.20
C PRO A 747 -13.73 10.78 -1.90
N ALA A 748 -13.91 12.03 -1.45
CA ALA A 748 -13.50 12.48 -0.12
C ALA A 748 -14.15 11.66 1.00
N LYS A 749 -15.47 11.48 0.97
CA LYS A 749 -16.19 10.70 2.00
C LYS A 749 -15.74 9.24 2.01
N HIS A 750 -15.41 8.67 0.85
CA HIS A 750 -14.80 7.33 0.78
C HIS A 750 -13.47 7.28 1.54
N ARG A 751 -12.55 8.21 1.26
CA ARG A 751 -11.26 8.28 1.98
C ARG A 751 -11.43 8.58 3.47
N GLU A 752 -12.38 9.42 3.84
CA GLU A 752 -12.68 9.77 5.22
C GLU A 752 -13.21 8.55 5.98
N MET A 753 -14.16 7.81 5.39
CA MET A 753 -14.73 6.60 5.98
C MET A 753 -13.70 5.46 6.10
N LEU A 754 -12.69 5.46 5.24
CA LEU A 754 -11.56 4.53 5.29
C LEU A 754 -10.34 5.07 6.05
N ARG A 755 -10.50 6.18 6.79
CA ARG A 755 -9.38 6.77 7.54
C ARG A 755 -8.97 5.92 8.73
N GLU A 756 -9.92 5.33 9.46
CA GLU A 756 -9.64 4.46 10.60
C GLU A 756 -10.66 3.31 10.66
N PRO A 757 -10.24 2.10 11.07
CA PRO A 757 -11.16 1.04 11.46
C PRO A 757 -12.07 1.46 12.62
N VAL A 758 -13.36 1.13 12.54
CA VAL A 758 -14.29 1.29 13.65
C VAL A 758 -14.40 -0.05 14.35
N LEU A 759 -13.63 -0.26 15.43
CA LEU A 759 -13.55 -1.56 16.10
C LEU A 759 -14.90 -2.12 16.54
N ALA A 760 -15.85 -1.25 16.93
CA ALA A 760 -17.20 -1.67 17.31
C ALA A 760 -18.04 -2.26 16.16
N ASP A 761 -17.65 -2.02 14.91
CA ASP A 761 -18.29 -2.59 13.73
C ASP A 761 -17.73 -3.98 13.36
N PHE A 762 -16.78 -4.53 14.15
CA PHE A 762 -16.09 -5.78 13.84
C PHE A 762 -16.15 -6.77 15.01
N HIS A 763 -16.34 -8.04 14.68
CA HIS A 763 -15.97 -9.14 15.56
C HIS A 763 -14.46 -9.37 15.42
N VAL A 764 -13.77 -9.39 16.57
CA VAL A 764 -12.33 -9.65 16.65
C VAL A 764 -12.11 -10.82 17.61
N GLU A 765 -11.35 -11.81 17.15
CA GLU A 765 -10.96 -12.94 17.99
C GLU A 765 -9.47 -12.86 18.29
N LEU A 766 -9.09 -13.14 19.52
CA LEU A 766 -7.68 -13.22 19.91
C LEU A 766 -7.13 -14.60 19.57
N LEU A 767 -5.85 -14.65 19.20
CA LEU A 767 -5.11 -15.92 19.20
C LEU A 767 -5.17 -16.50 20.61
N ALA A 768 -5.61 -17.76 20.75
CA ALA A 768 -5.58 -18.45 22.02
C ALA A 768 -4.11 -18.51 22.53
N ASP A 769 -3.89 -18.14 23.79
CA ASP A 769 -2.57 -18.24 24.40
C ASP A 769 -2.21 -19.74 24.49
N ALA A 770 -1.10 -20.14 23.88
CA ALA A 770 -0.60 -21.52 23.89
C ALA A 770 -0.08 -21.97 25.28
N SER A 771 -0.57 -21.39 26.38
CA SER A 771 -0.04 -21.59 27.75
C SER A 771 -1.09 -22.02 28.78
N THR A 772 -2.28 -22.48 28.38
CA THR A 772 -3.27 -23.05 29.31
C THR A 772 -3.64 -24.51 29.06
N ASP A 773 -2.82 -25.26 28.32
CA ASP A 773 -2.88 -26.72 28.31
C ASP A 773 -1.72 -27.29 29.13
N SER A 774 -1.83 -27.19 30.46
CA SER A 774 -1.23 -28.19 31.34
C SER A 774 -1.96 -28.25 32.67
N ILE A 775 -2.27 -29.49 33.07
CA ILE A 775 -2.71 -29.95 34.40
C ILE A 775 -4.21 -29.80 34.70
N THR A 776 -5.01 -30.64 34.04
CA THR A 776 -5.98 -31.48 34.75
C THR A 776 -5.88 -32.91 34.23
N ASP A 777 -4.78 -33.58 34.58
CA ASP A 777 -4.74 -35.04 34.56
C ASP A 777 -5.00 -35.52 36.00
N LYS A 778 -6.16 -36.17 36.15
CA LYS A 778 -6.56 -37.18 37.14
C LYS A 778 -5.81 -37.24 38.49
N ASP A 779 -6.55 -36.94 39.56
CA ASP A 779 -7.06 -37.98 40.48
C ASP A 779 -8.39 -37.53 41.11
#